data_AF-A0A8J0T259-F1
#
_entry.id   AF-A0A8J0T259-F1
#
_cell.length_a   1.000
_cell.length_b   1.000
_cell.length_c   1.000
_cell.angle_alpha   90.00
_cell.angle_beta   90.00
_cell.angle_gamma   90.00
#
_symmetry.space_group_name_H-M   'P 1'
#
loop_
_entity.id
_entity.type
_entity.pdbx_description
1 polymer ?
#
loop_
_entity_poly.entity_id
_entity_poly.type
_entity_poly.pdbx_seq_one_letter_code
_entity_poly.pdbx_strand_id
1 'polypeptide(L)'
;MAMNAKRPRLDEAPTLLIRICDAFVRTPVNIISPIIKAKASVRVFYKLQGHLLEKILRETGEGFGLELSNILWRQLTENSHSNTEGNIFIEYRASKPLDTDTFALYKDCIEKQLKESGIRNVLIHQVKDQITVCQPLITEIDYRIHKVTSTYQRQLVGDGNLVDAELHSIQTQLAELHQNPIQVAVFSHNGVGKSFLLNLLLLLTEENKEELEANGLKKIQTLQAIDEHAEVRMVKDDYCTELPEAIQDFIKDLNGDERNFKSLVGSICHELRFTNQEESRENANSFGNLRDYFTDQKRISIEPYLLPQKEICYSYNSTTKCIFSLRYGASFQMRVDYLDKKQIQNQLFELKFLEPEMRTMESDNEIKQMAFESLKARAAVLTAYAFPENDEQALRNILCSITHPEDVNISREVEAFAGKTEIYLGKGENASEERLALQKLLQEFTLQNEATSDLMSKKIAAVKSIVVYVPSKLLHSGIEMVEMPGTDHSDPLVFSFIQDALDTADALLLLSEFAFVVTGKEVKYMLKHSGFFKNWLKDSQEYKLMFLSYPEKYQKYQFGQSDLIKLQKMECEEEKKRMRELEELSRIMYPNSLTPNMTRNIVTSTMLPVLHTSIHAQEGMPHELIGEYARFLQYTGIQTLFAQLDLFILKRKQILLEELENKLTDFEKKKSNESNKGPRNSAGCSPQKPDIIQESFLKKNEDLFNGLKQTQERIINDTINSTLTDLMLQSATNAIKMWAENERKITDPGIFNPEYKGKHPAFQVKMHDLLFGDLAEKLSEVFQKLIKDLKQVFEQYKDKTIELFRKELNRRPSEERIGGSLEFALNWLFGARRSSLNEQTLQRSFECKFKECLRTHILEPAYRDNIENTKRKMNSQIRLVSQKVKELFLQTILSLYNERWPKNLARYMVRACIPNSRPECTFCGEISCSICLYMETTSTFTSTKTGKVYNISERLSCTTRNVIYLITCKRCRKQYVGQTSNSIRRRFVDHLSTINCKKALSLPEHFHLPGHSTQDIALTVIERVRSDQNLLEREIHWMEALGTLTPHGLNVKSK
;
A
#
# COMPACT_ATOMS: atom_id res chain seq x y z
N MET A 1 -83.54 18.92 2.28
CA MET A 1 -82.74 19.55 3.34
C MET A 1 -81.33 19.74 2.82
N ALA A 2 -80.95 20.99 2.58
CA ALA A 2 -79.59 21.35 2.20
C ALA A 2 -78.65 21.20 3.40
N MET A 3 -77.49 20.58 3.23
CA MET A 3 -76.27 20.94 3.98
C MET A 3 -75.00 20.53 3.21
N ASN A 4 -74.36 21.55 2.65
CA ASN A 4 -72.92 21.76 2.50
C ASN A 4 -72.07 20.73 1.74
N ALA A 5 -72.09 20.87 0.41
CA ALA A 5 -70.91 20.65 -0.40
C ALA A 5 -69.80 21.64 0.02
N LYS A 6 -68.78 21.15 0.74
CA LYS A 6 -67.51 21.86 0.84
C LYS A 6 -66.85 21.81 -0.54
N ARG A 7 -66.73 22.96 -1.20
CA ARG A 7 -65.84 23.16 -2.35
C ARG A 7 -64.44 22.67 -1.97
N PRO A 8 -63.74 21.91 -2.84
CA PRO A 8 -62.33 21.63 -2.63
C PRO A 8 -61.59 22.97 -2.69
N ARG A 9 -60.70 23.21 -1.73
CA ARG A 9 -59.76 24.33 -1.81
C ARG A 9 -58.96 24.16 -3.09
N LEU A 10 -58.95 25.19 -3.95
CA LEU A 10 -57.86 25.36 -4.91
C LEU A 10 -56.56 25.52 -4.11
N ASP A 11 -55.47 24.99 -4.67
CA ASP A 11 -54.06 25.25 -4.31
C ASP A 11 -53.33 24.25 -3.40
N GLU A 12 -53.38 22.94 -3.70
CA GLU A 12 -52.27 22.04 -3.37
C GLU A 12 -51.89 21.23 -4.62
N ALA A 13 -50.82 21.65 -5.30
CA ALA A 13 -50.24 20.92 -6.43
C ALA A 13 -49.86 19.49 -5.99
N PRO A 14 -50.07 18.45 -6.84
CA PRO A 14 -49.67 17.09 -6.50
C PRO A 14 -48.17 17.01 -6.20
N THR A 15 -47.84 16.45 -5.04
CA THR A 15 -46.45 16.19 -4.63
C THR A 15 -45.99 14.85 -5.21
N LEU A 16 -44.97 14.93 -6.06
CA LEU A 16 -44.32 13.78 -6.66
C LEU A 16 -43.12 13.39 -5.82
N LEU A 17 -43.04 12.12 -5.43
CA LEU A 17 -41.91 11.57 -4.68
C LEU A 17 -41.04 10.69 -5.58
N ILE A 18 -39.79 11.06 -5.76
CA ILE A 18 -38.78 10.30 -6.50
C ILE A 18 -37.73 9.80 -5.52
N ARG A 19 -37.34 8.54 -5.61
CA ARG A 19 -36.24 7.96 -4.83
C ARG A 19 -35.02 7.78 -5.73
N ILE A 20 -33.87 8.20 -5.21
CA ILE A 20 -32.55 7.94 -5.78
C ILE A 20 -31.75 7.09 -4.79
N CYS A 21 -31.22 5.98 -5.28
CA CYS A 21 -30.37 5.07 -4.50
C CYS A 21 -29.28 4.46 -5.37
N ASP A 22 -28.24 3.93 -4.73
CA ASP A 22 -27.23 3.13 -5.45
C ASP A 22 -27.88 1.85 -6.02
N ALA A 23 -27.36 1.30 -7.12
CA ALA A 23 -27.87 0.03 -7.64
C ALA A 23 -27.61 -1.14 -6.68
N PHE A 24 -28.67 -1.89 -6.38
CA PHE A 24 -28.65 -3.11 -5.58
C PHE A 24 -29.57 -4.14 -6.23
N VAL A 25 -29.48 -5.38 -5.76
CA VAL A 25 -30.22 -6.50 -6.33
C VAL A 25 -31.41 -6.85 -5.45
N ARG A 26 -32.64 -6.80 -5.99
CA ARG A 26 -33.84 -7.19 -5.23
C ARG A 26 -34.11 -8.68 -5.34
N THR A 27 -34.46 -9.27 -4.21
CA THR A 27 -35.07 -10.59 -4.11
C THR A 27 -36.46 -10.42 -3.43
N PRO A 28 -37.38 -11.40 -3.43
CA PRO A 28 -38.72 -11.31 -2.89
C PRO A 28 -38.71 -11.40 -1.36
N VAL A 29 -37.56 -11.76 -0.75
CA VAL A 29 -37.40 -11.95 0.69
C VAL A 29 -36.37 -10.99 1.29
N ASN A 30 -35.43 -10.44 0.50
CA ASN A 30 -34.45 -9.42 0.92
C ASN A 30 -33.69 -8.76 -0.26
N ILE A 31 -32.78 -7.82 0.00
CA ILE A 31 -31.93 -7.19 -1.03
C ILE A 31 -30.48 -7.64 -0.86
N ILE A 32 -29.81 -8.01 -1.96
CA ILE A 32 -28.36 -8.26 -1.96
C ILE A 32 -27.66 -6.93 -2.17
N SER A 33 -26.76 -6.60 -1.24
CA SER A 33 -25.94 -5.40 -1.26
C SER A 33 -24.58 -5.68 -1.90
N PRO A 34 -24.34 -5.29 -3.17
CA PRO A 34 -23.00 -5.40 -3.77
C PRO A 34 -22.02 -4.48 -3.05
N ILE A 35 -20.72 -4.75 -3.16
CA ILE A 35 -19.69 -3.78 -2.75
C ILE A 35 -19.52 -2.76 -3.86
N ILE A 36 -19.60 -1.48 -3.51
CA ILE A 36 -19.36 -0.36 -4.42
C ILE A 36 -18.29 0.57 -3.85
N LYS A 37 -17.49 1.19 -4.74
CA LYS A 37 -16.51 2.20 -4.33
C LYS A 37 -17.24 3.41 -3.76
N ALA A 38 -16.69 4.02 -2.72
CA ALA A 38 -17.23 5.24 -2.13
C ALA A 38 -17.45 6.36 -3.17
N LYS A 39 -16.52 6.53 -4.12
CA LYS A 39 -16.62 7.55 -5.19
C LYS A 39 -17.76 7.33 -6.19
N ALA A 40 -18.25 6.09 -6.33
CA ALA A 40 -19.31 5.74 -7.28
C ALA A 40 -20.70 5.81 -6.65
N SER A 41 -20.77 6.00 -5.32
CA SER A 41 -22.03 5.99 -4.57
C SER A 41 -22.71 7.36 -4.58
N VAL A 42 -23.99 7.39 -4.95
CA VAL A 42 -24.83 8.59 -4.90
C VAL A 42 -25.08 9.04 -3.45
N ARG A 43 -25.05 8.11 -2.49
CA ARG A 43 -25.19 8.41 -1.05
C ARG A 43 -23.97 9.14 -0.52
N VAL A 44 -22.78 8.63 -0.82
CA VAL A 44 -21.51 9.29 -0.47
C VAL A 44 -21.42 10.63 -1.17
N PHE A 45 -21.82 10.70 -2.44
CA PHE A 45 -21.90 11.96 -3.19
C PHE A 45 -22.81 12.98 -2.52
N TYR A 46 -24.02 12.59 -2.11
CA TYR A 46 -24.92 13.49 -1.40
C TYR A 46 -24.34 13.95 -0.06
N LYS A 47 -23.71 13.06 0.71
CA LYS A 47 -23.05 13.40 1.98
C LYS A 47 -21.91 14.39 1.81
N LEU A 48 -21.12 14.27 0.74
CA LEU A 48 -19.93 15.10 0.52
C LEU A 48 -20.23 16.37 -0.29
N GLN A 49 -21.18 16.30 -1.24
CA GLN A 49 -21.48 17.29 -2.27
C GLN A 49 -22.99 17.47 -2.52
N GLY A 50 -23.82 17.41 -1.46
CA GLY A 50 -25.28 17.50 -1.57
C GLY A 50 -25.82 18.73 -2.32
N HIS A 51 -25.15 19.88 -2.23
CA HIS A 51 -25.50 21.10 -2.98
C HIS A 51 -25.39 20.93 -4.51
N LEU A 52 -24.41 20.14 -4.97
CA LEU A 52 -24.23 19.86 -6.40
C LEU A 52 -25.31 18.90 -6.89
N LEU A 53 -25.66 17.90 -6.08
CA LEU A 53 -26.81 17.03 -6.36
C LEU A 53 -28.10 17.85 -6.42
N GLU A 54 -28.35 18.73 -5.45
CA GLU A 54 -29.53 19.59 -5.45
C GLU A 54 -29.61 20.47 -6.69
N LYS A 55 -28.48 21.04 -7.13
CA LYS A 55 -28.38 21.81 -8.38
C LYS A 55 -28.77 20.96 -9.60
N ILE A 56 -28.17 19.78 -9.75
CA ILE A 56 -28.49 18.80 -10.82
C ILE A 56 -29.99 18.49 -10.83
N LEU A 57 -30.57 18.21 -9.66
CA LEU A 57 -31.98 17.88 -9.50
C LEU A 57 -32.90 19.06 -9.87
N ARG A 58 -32.55 20.27 -9.44
CA ARG A 58 -33.31 21.49 -9.73
C ARG A 58 -33.31 21.82 -11.22
N GLU A 59 -32.13 21.87 -11.84
CA GLU A 59 -31.96 22.17 -13.27
C GLU A 59 -32.67 21.12 -14.14
N THR A 60 -32.55 19.84 -13.79
CA THR A 60 -33.24 18.78 -14.51
C THR A 60 -34.76 18.88 -14.30
N GLY A 61 -35.22 19.05 -13.06
CA GLY A 61 -36.64 19.17 -12.73
C GLY A 61 -37.35 20.32 -13.45
N GLU A 62 -36.72 21.50 -13.50
CA GLU A 62 -37.24 22.67 -14.23
C GLU A 62 -37.45 22.38 -15.71
N GLY A 63 -36.53 21.64 -16.34
CA GLY A 63 -36.65 21.19 -17.74
C GLY A 63 -37.87 20.30 -18.02
N PHE A 64 -38.45 19.69 -16.98
CA PHE A 64 -39.66 18.85 -17.05
C PHE A 64 -40.87 19.46 -16.32
N GLY A 65 -40.81 20.75 -15.94
CA GLY A 65 -41.92 21.45 -15.26
C GLY A 65 -42.16 21.01 -13.81
N LEU A 66 -41.12 20.53 -13.13
CA LEU A 66 -41.14 20.11 -11.73
C LEU A 66 -40.41 21.12 -10.86
N GLU A 67 -41.06 21.56 -9.78
CA GLU A 67 -40.45 22.47 -8.81
C GLU A 67 -39.94 21.68 -7.60
N LEU A 68 -38.61 21.67 -7.42
CA LEU A 68 -37.96 20.94 -6.33
C LEU A 68 -38.37 21.54 -4.98
N SER A 69 -39.06 20.75 -4.16
CA SER A 69 -39.56 21.16 -2.85
C SER A 69 -38.63 20.76 -1.72
N ASN A 70 -38.18 19.50 -1.68
CA ASN A 70 -37.35 19.01 -0.58
C ASN A 70 -36.50 17.78 -0.98
N ILE A 71 -35.41 17.54 -0.25
CA ILE A 71 -34.59 16.32 -0.34
C ILE A 71 -34.48 15.72 1.06
N LEU A 72 -34.94 14.48 1.22
CA LEU A 72 -35.02 13.78 2.49
C LEU A 72 -34.06 12.59 2.54
N TRP A 73 -33.23 12.56 3.58
CA TRP A 73 -32.40 11.40 3.95
C TRP A 73 -33.06 10.64 5.11
N ARG A 74 -33.47 9.38 4.90
CA ARG A 74 -34.18 8.58 5.93
C ARG A 74 -33.42 7.31 6.33
N GLN A 75 -33.12 7.16 7.62
CA GLN A 75 -32.54 5.96 8.23
C GLN A 75 -33.65 5.10 8.84
N LEU A 76 -33.58 3.78 8.65
CA LEU A 76 -34.64 2.87 9.09
C LEU A 76 -34.34 2.24 10.44
N THR A 77 -34.98 2.81 11.46
CA THR A 77 -35.27 2.23 12.79
C THR A 77 -34.10 2.02 13.75
N GLU A 78 -34.33 2.43 15.00
CA GLU A 78 -33.36 2.47 16.12
C GLU A 78 -32.87 1.09 16.63
N ASN A 79 -33.38 -0.03 16.08
CA ASN A 79 -33.16 -1.37 16.63
C ASN A 79 -32.40 -2.37 15.71
N SER A 80 -31.67 -1.90 14.70
CA SER A 80 -30.72 -2.77 13.98
C SER A 80 -29.29 -2.34 14.29
N HIS A 81 -28.45 -3.25 14.78
CA HIS A 81 -27.06 -3.00 15.15
C HIS A 81 -26.12 -2.76 13.94
N SER A 82 -26.65 -2.42 12.76
CA SER A 82 -25.87 -2.03 11.59
C SER A 82 -26.15 -0.57 11.22
N ASN A 83 -25.10 0.26 11.22
CA ASN A 83 -25.10 1.65 10.78
C ASN A 83 -25.33 1.80 9.26
N THR A 84 -26.45 1.32 8.72
CA THR A 84 -26.73 1.47 7.28
C THR A 84 -27.33 2.84 6.97
N GLU A 85 -26.59 3.59 6.15
CA GLU A 85 -26.92 4.90 5.59
C GLU A 85 -28.14 4.87 4.65
N GLY A 86 -29.04 5.86 4.79
CA GLY A 86 -30.39 5.89 4.24
C GLY A 86 -30.56 6.10 2.73
N ASN A 87 -31.81 5.97 2.26
CA ASN A 87 -32.23 6.30 0.89
C ASN A 87 -32.42 7.83 0.73
N ILE A 88 -32.17 8.35 -0.48
CA ILE A 88 -32.43 9.76 -0.84
C ILE A 88 -33.81 9.85 -1.50
N PHE A 89 -34.71 10.63 -0.91
CA PHE A 89 -36.03 10.92 -1.45
C PHE A 89 -36.11 12.39 -1.88
N ILE A 90 -36.73 12.64 -3.02
CA ILE A 90 -36.84 13.95 -3.65
C ILE A 90 -38.33 14.26 -3.82
N GLU A 91 -38.76 15.35 -3.24
CA GLU A 91 -40.13 15.85 -3.33
C GLU A 91 -40.19 16.97 -4.36
N TYR A 92 -41.03 16.79 -5.38
CA TYR A 92 -41.34 17.81 -6.38
C TYR A 92 -42.80 18.26 -6.26
N ARG A 93 -43.05 19.53 -6.53
CA ARG A 93 -44.39 20.04 -6.87
C ARG A 93 -44.54 20.03 -8.38
N ALA A 94 -45.60 19.41 -8.86
CA ALA A 94 -45.87 19.32 -10.29
C ALA A 94 -47.21 19.98 -10.62
N SER A 95 -47.26 20.73 -11.72
CA SER A 95 -48.52 21.28 -12.24
C SER A 95 -49.42 20.18 -12.86
N LYS A 96 -48.82 19.07 -13.29
CA LYS A 96 -49.47 17.84 -13.78
C LYS A 96 -48.64 16.59 -13.37
N PRO A 97 -49.26 15.41 -13.17
CA PRO A 97 -48.51 14.18 -12.91
C PRO A 97 -47.65 13.77 -14.11
N LEU A 98 -46.43 13.30 -13.87
CA LEU A 98 -45.58 12.69 -14.91
C LEU A 98 -46.18 11.39 -15.42
N ASP A 99 -46.31 11.27 -16.73
CA ASP A 99 -46.57 9.99 -17.39
C ASP A 99 -45.31 9.13 -17.45
N THR A 100 -45.46 7.88 -17.91
CA THR A 100 -44.40 6.88 -17.89
C THR A 100 -43.26 7.22 -18.84
N ASP A 101 -43.58 7.78 -20.01
CA ASP A 101 -42.61 8.13 -21.06
C ASP A 101 -41.78 9.37 -20.67
N THR A 102 -42.42 10.38 -20.08
CA THR A 102 -41.75 11.60 -19.60
C THR A 102 -40.88 11.29 -18.38
N PHE A 103 -41.30 10.37 -17.51
CA PHE A 103 -40.47 9.91 -16.40
C PHE A 103 -39.22 9.15 -16.86
N ALA A 104 -39.33 8.36 -17.93
CA ALA A 104 -38.17 7.68 -18.53
C ALA A 104 -37.14 8.70 -19.06
N LEU A 105 -37.59 9.74 -19.76
CA LEU A 105 -36.71 10.82 -20.24
C LEU A 105 -36.05 11.61 -19.10
N TYR A 106 -36.79 11.90 -18.03
CA TYR A 106 -36.26 12.52 -16.82
C TYR A 106 -35.17 11.64 -16.18
N LYS A 107 -35.44 10.34 -16.05
CA LYS A 107 -34.50 9.37 -15.49
C LYS A 107 -33.19 9.35 -16.27
N ASP A 108 -33.25 9.23 -17.61
CA ASP A 108 -32.07 9.18 -18.47
C ASP A 108 -31.21 10.46 -18.36
N CYS A 109 -31.87 11.62 -18.23
CA CYS A 109 -31.18 12.91 -18.07
C CYS A 109 -30.38 12.98 -16.75
N ILE A 110 -30.99 12.58 -15.63
CA ILE A 110 -30.30 12.55 -14.34
C ILE A 110 -29.17 11.53 -14.34
N GLU A 111 -29.42 10.32 -14.84
CA GLU A 111 -28.38 9.28 -14.91
C GLU A 111 -27.15 9.77 -15.67
N LYS A 112 -27.36 10.51 -16.77
CA LYS A 112 -26.27 11.13 -17.53
C LYS A 112 -25.48 12.17 -16.72
N GLN A 113 -26.15 13.13 -16.07
CA GLN A 113 -25.48 14.16 -15.27
C GLN A 113 -24.75 13.58 -14.05
N LEU A 114 -25.32 12.56 -13.41
CA LEU A 114 -24.66 11.84 -12.32
C LEU A 114 -23.42 11.07 -12.81
N LYS A 115 -23.49 10.46 -14.01
CA LYS A 115 -22.34 9.78 -14.65
C LYS A 115 -21.18 10.74 -14.92
N GLU A 116 -21.48 11.97 -15.37
CA GLU A 116 -20.49 13.04 -15.57
C GLU A 116 -19.82 13.48 -14.24
N SER A 117 -20.53 13.36 -13.12
CA SER A 117 -20.01 13.64 -11.77
C SER A 117 -19.26 12.46 -11.14
N GLY A 118 -19.09 11.36 -11.86
CA GLY A 118 -18.39 10.15 -11.40
C GLY A 118 -19.28 9.13 -10.68
N ILE A 119 -20.58 9.40 -10.54
CA ILE A 119 -21.56 8.51 -9.89
C ILE A 119 -22.13 7.56 -10.95
N ARG A 120 -22.14 6.26 -10.66
CA ARG A 120 -22.54 5.25 -11.64
C ARG A 120 -23.55 4.28 -11.06
N ASN A 121 -24.32 3.63 -11.93
CA ASN A 121 -25.31 2.60 -11.57
C ASN A 121 -26.27 3.11 -10.48
N VAL A 122 -26.99 4.19 -10.78
CA VAL A 122 -27.96 4.80 -9.87
C VAL A 122 -29.35 4.31 -10.23
N LEU A 123 -30.17 4.00 -9.24
CA LEU A 123 -31.56 3.63 -9.43
C LEU A 123 -32.47 4.81 -9.08
N ILE A 124 -33.27 5.23 -10.07
CA ILE A 124 -34.24 6.30 -9.95
C ILE A 124 -35.64 5.73 -10.12
N HIS A 125 -36.48 5.88 -9.09
CA HIS A 125 -37.83 5.33 -9.08
C HIS A 125 -38.85 6.36 -8.59
N GLN A 126 -39.99 6.45 -9.26
CA GLN A 126 -41.17 7.10 -8.71
C GLN A 126 -41.72 6.24 -7.56
N VAL A 127 -41.86 6.82 -6.38
CA VAL A 127 -42.26 6.09 -5.16
C VAL A 127 -43.77 5.94 -5.15
N LYS A 128 -44.25 4.72 -5.44
CA LYS A 128 -45.67 4.34 -5.29
C LYS A 128 -45.97 3.75 -3.91
N ASP A 129 -45.00 3.02 -3.33
CA ASP A 129 -45.06 2.45 -1.98
C ASP A 129 -43.80 2.82 -1.18
N GLN A 130 -43.93 3.13 0.12
CA GLN A 130 -42.81 3.49 1.01
C GLN A 130 -41.99 2.27 1.50
N ILE A 131 -41.80 1.27 0.64
CA ILE A 131 -41.01 0.08 0.99
C ILE A 131 -39.52 0.45 1.07
N THR A 132 -38.93 0.10 2.20
CA THR A 132 -37.50 0.18 2.51
C THR A 132 -36.65 -0.61 1.54
N VAL A 133 -35.57 0.01 1.08
CA VAL A 133 -34.64 -0.59 0.13
C VAL A 133 -33.24 -0.62 0.74
N CYS A 134 -32.71 -1.82 0.96
CA CYS A 134 -31.33 -2.00 1.40
C CYS A 134 -30.36 -1.44 0.37
N GLN A 135 -29.23 -0.96 0.86
CA GLN A 135 -28.22 -0.28 0.05
C GLN A 135 -26.96 -1.15 -0.10
N PRO A 136 -26.21 -0.98 -1.20
CA PRO A 136 -24.87 -1.56 -1.36
C PRO A 136 -23.95 -1.30 -0.17
N LEU A 137 -23.04 -2.25 0.06
CA LEU A 137 -22.04 -2.16 1.11
C LEU A 137 -20.93 -1.21 0.64
N ILE A 138 -20.65 -0.20 1.48
CA ILE A 138 -19.51 0.70 1.30
C ILE A 138 -18.64 0.46 2.51
N THR A 139 -17.39 0.05 2.28
CA THR A 139 -16.44 -0.14 3.38
C THR A 139 -16.17 1.20 4.06
N GLU A 140 -16.13 1.22 5.38
CA GLU A 140 -15.91 2.43 6.16
C GLU A 140 -14.52 3.03 5.85
N ILE A 141 -13.51 2.17 5.61
CA ILE A 141 -12.18 2.63 5.20
C ILE A 141 -12.21 3.41 3.89
N ASP A 142 -12.81 2.86 2.83
CA ASP A 142 -12.89 3.52 1.52
C ASP A 142 -13.69 4.82 1.60
N TYR A 143 -14.78 4.84 2.38
CA TYR A 143 -15.54 6.06 2.60
C TYR A 143 -14.67 7.14 3.25
N ARG A 144 -13.94 6.84 4.33
CA ARG A 144 -13.07 7.82 4.99
C ARG A 144 -11.93 8.28 4.10
N ILE A 145 -11.25 7.36 3.40
CA ILE A 145 -10.19 7.72 2.43
C ILE A 145 -10.76 8.63 1.33
N HIS A 146 -11.92 8.29 0.78
CA HIS A 146 -12.56 9.09 -0.25
C HIS A 146 -13.01 10.45 0.29
N LYS A 147 -13.60 10.52 1.49
CA LYS A 147 -13.97 11.78 2.15
C LYS A 147 -12.76 12.69 2.34
N VAL A 148 -11.64 12.17 2.84
CA VAL A 148 -10.39 12.93 3.00
C VAL A 148 -9.88 13.39 1.62
N THR A 149 -9.85 12.51 0.63
CA THR A 149 -9.36 12.80 -0.73
C THR A 149 -10.21 13.84 -1.46
N SER A 150 -11.53 13.69 -1.45
CA SER A 150 -12.48 14.63 -2.08
C SER A 150 -12.48 15.98 -1.38
N THR A 151 -12.28 16.01 -0.07
CA THR A 151 -12.15 17.26 0.69
C THR A 151 -10.84 17.96 0.35
N TYR A 152 -9.74 17.21 0.32
CA TYR A 152 -8.44 17.68 -0.16
C TYR A 152 -8.51 18.24 -1.59
N GLN A 153 -9.16 17.54 -2.53
CA GLN A 153 -9.34 17.97 -3.91
C GLN A 153 -10.19 19.25 -4.03
N ARG A 154 -11.29 19.37 -3.27
CA ARG A 154 -12.07 20.62 -3.21
C ARG A 154 -11.21 21.81 -2.77
N GLN A 155 -10.28 21.59 -1.84
CA GLN A 155 -9.37 22.66 -1.41
C GLN A 155 -8.37 23.05 -2.50
N LEU A 156 -7.97 22.14 -3.39
CA LEU A 156 -7.11 22.43 -4.55
C LEU A 156 -7.79 23.27 -5.64
N VAL A 157 -9.09 23.05 -5.88
CA VAL A 157 -9.85 23.73 -6.95
C VAL A 157 -10.14 25.20 -6.61
N GLY A 158 -10.02 25.59 -5.34
CA GLY A 158 -10.48 26.88 -4.83
C GLY A 158 -9.56 28.09 -5.06
N ASP A 159 -8.28 27.94 -5.41
CA ASP A 159 -7.47 29.10 -5.84
C ASP A 159 -6.11 28.70 -6.41
N GLY A 160 -5.71 29.34 -7.50
CA GLY A 160 -4.44 29.09 -8.17
C GLY A 160 -3.20 29.59 -7.43
N ASN A 161 -3.26 29.90 -6.13
CA ASN A 161 -2.27 30.76 -5.49
C ASN A 161 -1.94 30.49 -4.02
N LEU A 162 -1.91 29.25 -3.53
CA LEU A 162 -1.14 28.86 -2.33
C LEU A 162 -1.11 27.33 -2.24
N VAL A 163 0.05 26.71 -2.48
CA VAL A 163 0.24 25.32 -2.04
C VAL A 163 0.54 25.39 -0.55
N ASP A 164 -0.44 25.18 0.31
CA ASP A 164 -0.22 25.26 1.75
C ASP A 164 0.64 24.10 2.24
N ALA A 165 1.51 24.38 3.21
CA ALA A 165 2.36 23.36 3.80
C ALA A 165 1.59 22.18 4.41
N GLU A 166 0.47 22.50 5.00
CA GLU A 166 -0.45 21.53 5.58
C GLU A 166 -1.05 20.65 4.47
N LEU A 167 -1.29 21.21 3.28
CA LEU A 167 -1.83 20.48 2.13
C LEU A 167 -0.80 19.47 1.58
N HIS A 168 0.48 19.84 1.46
CA HIS A 168 1.51 18.86 1.08
C HIS A 168 1.70 17.79 2.17
N SER A 169 1.67 18.17 3.45
CA SER A 169 1.72 17.19 4.56
C SER A 169 0.56 16.20 4.49
N ILE A 170 -0.65 16.68 4.21
CA ILE A 170 -1.85 15.86 4.00
C ILE A 170 -1.67 14.95 2.78
N GLN A 171 -1.12 15.46 1.67
CA GLN A 171 -0.84 14.68 0.46
C GLN A 171 0.15 13.54 0.71
N THR A 172 1.24 13.79 1.45
CA THR A 172 2.22 12.77 1.81
C THR A 172 1.60 11.72 2.73
N GLN A 173 0.82 12.13 3.72
CA GLN A 173 0.12 11.22 4.63
C GLN A 173 -1.00 10.42 3.93
N LEU A 174 -1.64 10.99 2.91
CA LEU A 174 -2.56 10.28 2.01
C LEU A 174 -1.81 9.22 1.18
N ALA A 175 -0.66 9.57 0.62
CA ALA A 175 0.19 8.62 -0.10
C ALA A 175 0.65 7.46 0.83
N GLU A 176 0.94 7.75 2.10
CA GLU A 176 1.28 6.73 3.11
C GLU A 176 0.14 5.73 3.36
N LEU A 177 -1.12 6.15 3.34
CA LEU A 177 -2.28 5.26 3.51
C LEU A 177 -2.39 4.21 2.40
N HIS A 178 -1.91 4.54 1.20
CA HIS A 178 -1.95 3.68 0.02
C HIS A 178 -0.70 2.81 -0.17
N GLN A 179 0.43 3.18 0.42
CA GLN A 179 1.72 2.50 0.17
C GLN A 179 2.00 1.27 1.03
N ASN A 180 1.34 1.14 2.19
CA ASN A 180 1.51 -0.01 3.09
C ASN A 180 0.22 -0.82 3.14
N PRO A 181 0.01 -1.76 2.21
CA PRO A 181 -1.15 -2.63 2.27
C PRO A 181 -1.04 -3.58 3.47
N ILE A 182 -2.19 -3.93 4.05
CA ILE A 182 -2.29 -4.98 5.05
C ILE A 182 -2.14 -6.32 4.32
N GLN A 183 -1.17 -7.13 4.73
CA GLN A 183 -0.90 -8.42 4.09
C GLN A 183 -1.81 -9.50 4.67
N VAL A 184 -2.64 -10.08 3.80
CA VAL A 184 -3.52 -11.21 4.11
C VAL A 184 -2.94 -12.45 3.46
N ALA A 185 -2.31 -13.31 4.26
CA ALA A 185 -1.82 -14.60 3.80
C ALA A 185 -2.98 -15.59 3.66
N VAL A 186 -3.07 -16.26 2.51
CA VAL A 186 -4.10 -17.25 2.21
C VAL A 186 -3.45 -18.64 2.21
N PHE A 187 -3.83 -19.47 3.18
CA PHE A 187 -3.21 -20.77 3.41
C PHE A 187 -4.25 -21.89 3.40
N SER A 188 -3.99 -22.97 2.65
CA SER A 188 -4.83 -24.18 2.58
C SER A 188 -3.97 -25.44 2.42
N HIS A 189 -4.51 -26.59 2.81
CA HIS A 189 -3.87 -27.90 2.73
C HIS A 189 -3.81 -28.43 1.28
N ASN A 190 -2.62 -28.85 0.83
CA ASN A 190 -2.37 -29.50 -0.48
C ASN A 190 -2.79 -28.70 -1.72
N GLY A 191 -2.96 -27.38 -1.60
CA GLY A 191 -3.24 -26.54 -2.77
C GLY A 191 -4.65 -26.69 -3.38
N VAL A 192 -5.42 -27.70 -2.97
CA VAL A 192 -6.68 -28.13 -3.61
C VAL A 192 -7.74 -27.03 -3.53
N GLY A 193 -8.37 -26.70 -4.67
CA GLY A 193 -9.49 -25.76 -4.75
C GLY A 193 -9.21 -24.28 -4.42
N LYS A 194 -7.98 -23.92 -3.98
CA LYS A 194 -7.62 -22.56 -3.49
C LYS A 194 -7.92 -21.46 -4.50
N SER A 195 -7.40 -21.62 -5.71
CA SER A 195 -7.49 -20.61 -6.75
C SER A 195 -8.93 -20.38 -7.13
N PHE A 196 -9.79 -21.42 -7.15
CA PHE A 196 -11.22 -21.24 -7.39
C PHE A 196 -11.89 -20.33 -6.34
N LEU A 197 -11.64 -20.54 -5.04
CA LEU A 197 -12.23 -19.72 -3.99
C LEU A 197 -11.74 -18.26 -4.04
N LEU A 198 -10.45 -18.06 -4.32
CA LEU A 198 -9.89 -16.72 -4.51
C LEU A 198 -10.44 -16.03 -5.76
N ASN A 199 -10.61 -16.77 -6.86
CA ASN A 199 -11.27 -16.27 -8.06
C ASN A 199 -12.71 -15.88 -7.81
N LEU A 200 -13.45 -16.67 -7.03
CA LEU A 200 -14.81 -16.35 -6.64
C LEU A 200 -14.85 -15.02 -5.88
N LEU A 201 -13.95 -14.83 -4.90
CA LEU A 201 -13.86 -13.56 -4.16
C LEU A 201 -13.52 -12.37 -5.07
N LEU A 202 -12.61 -12.54 -6.03
CA LEU A 202 -12.26 -11.49 -6.98
C LEU A 202 -13.41 -11.13 -7.92
N LEU A 203 -14.10 -12.14 -8.45
CA LEU A 203 -15.24 -11.99 -9.35
C LEU A 203 -16.37 -11.18 -8.70
N LEU A 204 -16.64 -11.40 -7.41
CA LEU A 204 -17.63 -10.64 -6.63
C LEU A 204 -17.33 -9.14 -6.49
N THR A 205 -16.12 -8.72 -6.87
CA THR A 205 -15.59 -7.38 -6.59
C THR A 205 -15.11 -6.65 -7.83
N GLU A 206 -15.44 -7.14 -9.03
CA GLU A 206 -15.06 -6.55 -10.31
C GLU A 206 -15.63 -5.12 -10.49
N GLU A 207 -14.88 -4.31 -11.23
CA GLU A 207 -15.19 -2.92 -11.57
C GLU A 207 -15.98 -2.78 -12.88
N ASN A 208 -16.49 -1.58 -13.16
CA ASN A 208 -17.10 -1.28 -14.45
C ASN A 208 -16.03 -1.27 -15.55
N LYS A 209 -16.24 -2.06 -16.62
CA LYS A 209 -15.37 -2.17 -17.80
C LYS A 209 -14.90 -0.82 -18.37
N GLU A 210 -15.81 0.15 -18.50
CA GLU A 210 -15.48 1.49 -19.04
C GLU A 210 -14.49 2.26 -18.16
N GLU A 211 -14.57 2.11 -16.83
CA GLU A 211 -13.66 2.78 -15.90
C GLU A 211 -12.26 2.16 -15.97
N LEU A 212 -12.20 0.83 -16.16
CA LEU A 212 -10.95 0.12 -16.35
C LEU A 212 -10.19 0.60 -17.58
N GLU A 213 -10.89 0.65 -18.72
CA GLU A 213 -10.34 1.07 -20.00
C GLU A 213 -9.77 2.49 -19.91
N ALA A 214 -10.55 3.43 -19.35
CA ALA A 214 -10.11 4.81 -19.15
C ALA A 214 -8.87 4.93 -18.23
N ASN A 215 -8.83 4.18 -17.13
CA ASN A 215 -7.70 4.20 -16.20
C ASN A 215 -6.44 3.56 -16.81
N GLY A 216 -6.59 2.45 -17.54
CA GLY A 216 -5.50 1.77 -18.23
C GLY A 216 -4.86 2.68 -19.29
N LEU A 217 -5.67 3.26 -20.18
CA LEU A 217 -5.21 4.19 -21.21
C LEU A 217 -4.43 5.36 -20.62
N LYS A 218 -4.96 5.98 -19.56
CA LYS A 218 -4.30 7.13 -18.90
C LYS A 218 -2.88 6.80 -18.44
N LYS A 219 -2.68 5.63 -17.83
CA LYS A 219 -1.37 5.22 -17.30
C LYS A 219 -0.33 4.94 -18.39
N ILE A 220 -0.77 4.43 -19.53
CA ILE A 220 0.10 4.16 -20.68
C ILE A 220 0.48 5.46 -21.38
N GLN A 221 -0.47 6.40 -21.52
CA GLN A 221 -0.19 7.73 -22.04
C GLN A 221 0.87 8.45 -21.18
N THR A 222 0.81 8.31 -19.86
CA THR A 222 1.86 8.83 -18.96
C THR A 222 3.23 8.23 -19.28
N LEU A 223 3.33 6.91 -19.45
CA LEU A 223 4.59 6.25 -19.81
C LEU A 223 5.16 6.76 -21.14
N GLN A 224 4.31 7.00 -22.13
CA GLN A 224 4.72 7.53 -23.44
C GLN A 224 5.22 8.97 -23.35
N ALA A 225 4.60 9.78 -22.48
CA ALA A 225 4.91 11.20 -22.28
C ALA A 225 6.25 11.47 -21.56
N ILE A 226 6.85 10.47 -20.91
CA ILE A 226 8.14 10.63 -20.22
C ILE A 226 9.27 10.85 -21.24
N ASP A 227 10.18 11.78 -20.91
CA ASP A 227 11.34 12.16 -21.74
C ASP A 227 12.27 10.97 -22.03
N GLU A 228 12.82 10.92 -23.24
CA GLU A 228 13.70 9.82 -23.69
C GLU A 228 15.01 9.73 -22.93
N HIS A 229 15.47 10.81 -22.30
CA HIS A 229 16.70 10.88 -21.52
C HIS A 229 16.43 10.88 -20.00
N ALA A 230 15.19 10.65 -19.57
CA ALA A 230 14.86 10.61 -18.15
C ALA A 230 15.56 9.44 -17.43
N GLU A 231 16.26 9.75 -16.35
CA GLU A 231 16.87 8.76 -15.45
C GLU A 231 15.85 8.21 -14.47
N VAL A 232 16.04 6.94 -14.05
CA VAL A 232 15.14 6.24 -13.09
C VAL A 232 14.94 7.05 -11.81
N ARG A 233 15.98 7.71 -11.30
CA ARG A 233 15.90 8.58 -10.12
C ARG A 233 14.95 9.77 -10.31
N MET A 234 15.02 10.46 -11.45
CA MET A 234 14.13 11.61 -11.72
C MET A 234 12.68 11.15 -11.87
N VAL A 235 12.46 10.02 -12.55
CA VAL A 235 11.12 9.44 -12.72
C VAL A 235 10.52 9.02 -11.37
N LYS A 236 11.34 8.49 -10.46
CA LYS A 236 10.95 8.13 -9.09
C LYS A 236 10.50 9.35 -8.27
N ASP A 237 11.15 10.49 -8.46
CA ASP A 237 10.84 11.71 -7.70
C ASP A 237 9.63 12.48 -8.28
N ASP A 238 9.51 12.55 -9.63
CA ASP A 238 8.55 13.44 -10.30
C ASP A 238 7.27 12.75 -10.81
N TYR A 239 7.32 11.46 -11.16
CA TYR A 239 6.23 10.77 -11.89
C TYR A 239 5.74 9.49 -11.22
N CYS A 240 6.34 9.05 -10.11
CA CYS A 240 6.10 7.72 -9.53
C CYS A 240 4.61 7.42 -9.29
N THR A 241 3.79 8.39 -8.89
CA THR A 241 2.36 8.15 -8.61
C THR A 241 1.49 7.95 -9.85
N GLU A 242 1.97 8.37 -11.03
CA GLU A 242 1.21 8.37 -12.29
C GLU A 242 1.53 7.17 -13.19
N LEU A 243 2.54 6.38 -12.83
CA LEU A 243 2.96 5.18 -13.55
C LEU A 243 2.04 3.97 -13.28
N PRO A 244 2.08 2.92 -14.12
CA PRO A 244 1.54 1.60 -13.78
C PRO A 244 2.16 1.04 -12.49
N GLU A 245 1.32 0.43 -11.64
CA GLU A 245 1.71 -0.09 -10.32
C GLU A 245 2.87 -1.09 -10.40
N ALA A 246 2.89 -1.96 -11.41
CA ALA A 246 3.98 -2.91 -11.62
C ALA A 246 5.34 -2.21 -11.82
N ILE A 247 5.35 -1.08 -12.54
CA ILE A 247 6.55 -0.28 -12.76
C ILE A 247 6.93 0.50 -11.50
N GLN A 248 5.94 1.05 -10.78
CA GLN A 248 6.20 1.73 -9.50
C GLN A 248 6.93 0.81 -8.53
N ASP A 249 6.46 -0.42 -8.41
CA ASP A 249 7.06 -1.42 -7.52
C ASP A 249 8.46 -1.83 -8.00
N PHE A 250 8.68 -1.98 -9.31
CA PHE A 250 10.01 -2.26 -9.86
C PHE A 250 11.01 -1.12 -9.58
N ILE A 251 10.63 0.15 -9.78
CA ILE A 251 11.52 1.29 -9.53
C ILE A 251 11.83 1.47 -8.04
N LYS A 252 10.89 1.10 -7.15
CA LYS A 252 11.14 1.13 -5.70
C LYS A 252 12.33 0.25 -5.33
N ASP A 253 12.48 -0.90 -5.98
CA ASP A 253 13.56 -1.86 -5.74
C ASP A 253 14.93 -1.35 -6.23
N LEU A 254 14.96 -0.41 -7.19
CA LEU A 254 16.16 0.12 -7.84
C LEU A 254 16.70 1.40 -7.17
N ASN A 255 17.07 1.34 -5.89
CA ASN A 255 17.54 2.51 -5.15
C ASN A 255 18.80 3.16 -5.77
N GLY A 256 18.69 4.43 -6.17
CA GLY A 256 19.82 5.24 -6.62
C GLY A 256 20.30 4.94 -8.05
N ASP A 257 19.47 4.30 -8.87
CA ASP A 257 19.82 3.94 -10.25
C ASP A 257 19.77 5.16 -11.19
N GLU A 258 20.88 5.41 -11.89
CA GLU A 258 21.06 6.50 -12.87
C GLU A 258 20.85 6.03 -14.31
N ARG A 259 20.43 4.77 -14.54
CA ARG A 259 20.16 4.26 -15.89
C ARG A 259 18.98 4.99 -16.53
N ASN A 260 18.98 4.97 -17.87
CA ASN A 260 17.89 5.51 -18.69
C ASN A 260 16.59 4.72 -18.48
N PHE A 261 15.50 5.42 -18.13
CA PHE A 261 14.22 4.82 -17.80
C PHE A 261 13.57 4.11 -19.00
N LYS A 262 13.46 4.76 -20.16
CA LYS A 262 12.79 4.17 -21.35
C LYS A 262 13.52 2.95 -21.87
N SER A 263 14.85 2.97 -21.92
CA SER A 263 15.64 1.80 -22.32
C SER A 263 15.47 0.62 -21.36
N LEU A 264 15.41 0.88 -20.06
CA LEU A 264 15.22 -0.15 -19.05
C LEU A 264 13.82 -0.77 -19.14
N VAL A 265 12.77 0.08 -19.13
CA VAL A 265 11.37 -0.35 -19.21
C VAL A 265 11.07 -1.05 -20.53
N GLY A 266 11.58 -0.54 -21.66
CA GLY A 266 11.38 -1.16 -22.97
C GLY A 266 11.97 -2.57 -23.09
N SER A 267 12.97 -2.92 -22.28
CA SER A 267 13.58 -4.26 -22.27
C SER A 267 12.84 -5.29 -21.41
N ILE A 268 11.99 -4.83 -20.48
CA ILE A 268 11.29 -5.68 -19.50
C ILE A 268 9.77 -5.70 -19.70
N CYS A 269 9.21 -4.71 -20.40
CA CYS A 269 7.78 -4.59 -20.61
C CYS A 269 7.30 -5.37 -21.83
N HIS A 270 6.30 -6.20 -21.60
CA HIS A 270 5.58 -6.99 -22.59
C HIS A 270 4.11 -6.56 -22.62
N GLU A 271 3.48 -6.71 -23.78
CA GLU A 271 2.07 -6.38 -23.95
C GLU A 271 1.19 -7.61 -23.65
N LEU A 272 0.14 -7.43 -22.86
CA LEU A 272 -0.90 -8.45 -22.70
C LEU A 272 -1.78 -8.46 -23.97
N ARG A 273 -1.63 -9.48 -24.82
CA ARG A 273 -2.43 -9.66 -26.03
C ARG A 273 -3.22 -10.96 -25.97
N PHE A 274 -4.51 -10.87 -26.27
CA PHE A 274 -5.37 -12.03 -26.53
C PHE A 274 -5.96 -11.91 -27.92
N THR A 275 -5.92 -12.98 -28.72
CA THR A 275 -6.34 -12.94 -30.13
C THR A 275 -7.44 -13.94 -30.49
N ASN A 276 -7.76 -14.90 -29.60
CA ASN A 276 -8.75 -15.94 -29.86
C ASN A 276 -10.17 -15.46 -29.56
N GLN A 277 -10.89 -15.01 -30.59
CA GLN A 277 -12.26 -14.52 -30.45
C GLN A 277 -13.28 -15.62 -30.09
N GLU A 278 -13.02 -16.89 -30.41
CA GLU A 278 -13.93 -17.99 -30.10
C GLU A 278 -13.89 -18.32 -28.60
N GLU A 279 -12.70 -18.47 -28.01
CA GLU A 279 -12.54 -18.66 -26.55
C GLU A 279 -13.10 -17.47 -25.75
N SER A 280 -12.96 -16.24 -26.27
CA SER A 280 -13.58 -15.07 -25.64
C SER A 280 -15.10 -15.16 -25.61
N ARG A 281 -15.73 -15.74 -26.65
CA ARG A 281 -17.18 -15.98 -26.70
C ARG A 281 -17.58 -17.13 -25.80
N GLU A 282 -16.81 -18.21 -25.75
CA GLU A 282 -17.04 -19.35 -24.86
C GLU A 282 -16.96 -18.95 -23.38
N ASN A 283 -16.02 -18.10 -23.00
CA ASN A 283 -15.92 -17.59 -21.63
C ASN A 283 -17.15 -16.73 -21.26
N ALA A 284 -17.61 -15.87 -22.16
CA ALA A 284 -18.87 -15.13 -21.99
C ALA A 284 -20.09 -16.08 -21.88
N ASN A 285 -20.09 -17.18 -22.63
CA ASN A 285 -21.12 -18.22 -22.57
C ASN A 285 -21.05 -19.05 -21.28
N SER A 286 -19.86 -19.33 -20.73
CA SER A 286 -19.68 -20.02 -19.44
C SER A 286 -20.33 -19.22 -18.30
N PHE A 287 -20.22 -17.89 -18.33
CA PHE A 287 -21.01 -17.03 -17.46
C PHE A 287 -22.51 -17.13 -17.79
N GLY A 288 -22.92 -17.16 -19.06
CA GLY A 288 -24.33 -17.37 -19.45
C GLY A 288 -25.00 -18.65 -18.88
N ASN A 289 -24.24 -19.75 -18.75
CA ASN A 289 -24.72 -21.07 -18.26
C ASN A 289 -25.17 -21.08 -16.79
N LEU A 290 -24.96 -19.98 -16.07
CA LEU A 290 -25.36 -19.85 -14.67
C LEU A 290 -26.85 -19.77 -14.43
N ARG A 291 -27.60 -19.35 -15.44
CA ARG A 291 -29.07 -19.47 -15.41
C ARG A 291 -29.49 -20.92 -15.28
N ASP A 292 -28.70 -21.85 -15.85
CA ASP A 292 -29.00 -23.27 -15.88
C ASP A 292 -28.60 -24.00 -14.58
N TYR A 293 -27.74 -23.38 -13.75
CA TYR A 293 -27.37 -23.94 -12.44
C TYR A 293 -28.58 -24.12 -11.51
N PHE A 294 -29.56 -23.23 -11.67
CA PHE A 294 -30.73 -23.15 -10.83
C PHE A 294 -31.89 -24.03 -11.34
N THR A 295 -31.86 -24.42 -12.61
CA THR A 295 -32.92 -25.20 -13.26
C THR A 295 -32.59 -26.70 -13.25
N ASP A 296 -31.66 -27.14 -14.11
CA ASP A 296 -31.40 -28.56 -14.40
C ASP A 296 -29.95 -28.97 -14.12
N GLN A 297 -28.98 -28.04 -14.21
CA GLN A 297 -27.57 -28.33 -14.01
C GLN A 297 -27.17 -28.17 -12.55
N LYS A 298 -27.00 -29.28 -11.83
CA LYS A 298 -26.63 -29.26 -10.41
C LYS A 298 -25.15 -29.01 -10.14
N ARG A 299 -24.42 -28.44 -11.11
CA ARG A 299 -22.99 -28.11 -11.03
C ARG A 299 -22.72 -26.85 -11.84
N ILE A 300 -22.03 -25.90 -11.23
CA ILE A 300 -21.57 -24.70 -11.93
C ILE A 300 -20.30 -25.07 -12.71
N SER A 301 -20.36 -25.07 -14.04
CA SER A 301 -19.18 -25.16 -14.91
C SER A 301 -18.69 -23.76 -15.28
N ILE A 302 -18.12 -23.05 -14.29
CA ILE A 302 -17.51 -21.73 -14.49
C ILE A 302 -16.01 -21.89 -14.66
N GLU A 303 -15.49 -21.28 -15.71
CA GLU A 303 -14.07 -20.99 -15.84
C GLU A 303 -13.62 -19.99 -14.76
N PRO A 304 -12.49 -20.21 -14.07
CA PRO A 304 -11.96 -19.27 -13.09
C PRO A 304 -11.84 -17.83 -13.60
N TYR A 305 -11.92 -16.86 -12.70
CA TYR A 305 -11.85 -15.45 -13.08
C TYR A 305 -10.46 -15.00 -13.57
N LEU A 306 -9.39 -15.40 -12.88
CA LEU A 306 -8.01 -14.96 -13.06
C LEU A 306 -6.99 -16.09 -12.83
N LEU A 307 -7.01 -16.69 -11.65
CA LEU A 307 -6.10 -17.78 -11.29
C LEU A 307 -6.61 -19.11 -11.87
N PRO A 308 -5.77 -20.04 -12.28
CA PRO A 308 -6.22 -21.32 -12.86
C PRO A 308 -7.07 -22.16 -11.89
N GLN A 309 -7.98 -22.99 -12.40
CA GLN A 309 -8.64 -24.02 -11.60
C GLN A 309 -7.64 -25.16 -11.40
N LYS A 310 -7.65 -25.78 -10.23
CA LYS A 310 -6.87 -26.99 -9.96
C LYS A 310 -7.80 -28.19 -10.17
N GLU A 311 -7.53 -29.01 -11.19
CA GLU A 311 -8.39 -30.15 -11.54
C GLU A 311 -8.44 -31.22 -10.44
N ILE A 312 -9.62 -31.80 -10.20
CA ILE A 312 -9.89 -32.72 -9.08
C ILE A 312 -9.55 -34.19 -9.33
N CYS A 313 -8.74 -34.48 -10.34
CA CYS A 313 -8.38 -35.87 -10.65
C CYS A 313 -7.07 -36.29 -9.96
N TYR A 314 -7.16 -37.44 -9.30
CA TYR A 314 -6.15 -38.17 -8.53
C TYR A 314 -4.68 -37.82 -8.87
N SER A 315 -3.94 -37.44 -7.82
CA SER A 315 -2.55 -36.94 -7.79
C SER A 315 -2.40 -35.49 -8.26
N TYR A 316 -2.43 -34.57 -7.29
CA TYR A 316 -2.01 -33.20 -7.51
C TYR A 316 -0.49 -33.13 -7.46
N ASN A 317 0.13 -32.66 -8.53
CA ASN A 317 1.39 -31.94 -8.45
C ASN A 317 1.05 -30.48 -8.15
N SER A 318 1.66 -29.89 -7.12
CA SER A 318 1.56 -28.46 -6.83
C SER A 318 1.83 -27.66 -8.12
N THR A 319 0.81 -26.99 -8.64
CA THR A 319 0.89 -26.24 -9.90
C THR A 319 1.80 -25.00 -9.78
N THR A 320 2.25 -24.63 -8.58
CA THR A 320 3.03 -23.42 -8.38
C THR A 320 4.11 -23.64 -7.34
N LYS A 321 5.39 -23.58 -7.76
CA LYS A 321 6.54 -23.56 -6.85
C LYS A 321 6.86 -22.14 -6.34
N CYS A 322 5.96 -21.17 -6.49
CA CYS A 322 6.17 -19.78 -6.11
C CYS A 322 4.92 -19.17 -5.42
N ILE A 323 5.13 -18.04 -4.75
CA ILE A 323 4.07 -17.24 -4.12
C ILE A 323 3.41 -16.34 -5.16
N PHE A 324 2.08 -16.21 -5.06
CA PHE A 324 1.29 -15.25 -5.83
C PHE A 324 0.83 -14.10 -4.93
N SER A 325 1.25 -12.88 -5.26
CA SER A 325 0.74 -11.67 -4.61
C SER A 325 -0.27 -10.98 -5.51
N LEU A 326 -1.49 -10.78 -5.00
CA LEU A 326 -2.53 -9.97 -5.63
C LEU A 326 -2.53 -8.57 -5.01
N ARG A 327 -2.37 -7.56 -5.84
CA ARG A 327 -2.41 -6.14 -5.46
C ARG A 327 -3.47 -5.40 -6.27
N TYR A 328 -3.94 -4.28 -5.73
CA TYR A 328 -4.79 -3.40 -6.51
C TYR A 328 -4.01 -2.80 -7.68
N GLY A 329 -4.58 -2.89 -8.88
CA GLY A 329 -4.09 -2.21 -10.08
C GLY A 329 -5.25 -1.51 -10.77
N ALA A 330 -5.02 -0.32 -11.31
CA ALA A 330 -6.05 0.38 -12.08
C ALA A 330 -6.33 -0.26 -13.46
N SER A 331 -5.50 -1.23 -13.86
CA SER A 331 -5.62 -2.07 -15.05
C SER A 331 -5.01 -3.44 -14.76
N PHE A 332 -5.25 -4.44 -15.62
CA PHE A 332 -4.59 -5.75 -15.50
C PHE A 332 -3.10 -5.62 -15.81
N GLN A 333 -2.26 -6.00 -14.85
CA GLN A 333 -0.81 -6.02 -14.98
C GLN A 333 -0.23 -7.24 -14.25
N MET A 334 0.93 -7.70 -14.69
CA MET A 334 1.63 -8.80 -14.03
C MET A 334 3.13 -8.54 -14.03
N ARG A 335 3.78 -8.82 -12.91
CA ARG A 335 5.22 -8.77 -12.73
C ARG A 335 5.72 -10.16 -12.36
N VAL A 336 6.73 -10.63 -13.08
CA VAL A 336 7.40 -11.90 -12.83
C VAL A 336 8.86 -11.61 -12.51
N ASP A 337 9.31 -12.00 -11.33
CA ASP A 337 10.72 -11.92 -10.96
C ASP A 337 11.34 -13.32 -11.04
N TYR A 338 12.49 -13.43 -11.70
CA TYR A 338 13.25 -14.69 -11.80
C TYR A 338 14.36 -14.76 -10.76
N LEU A 339 14.70 -15.98 -10.34
CA LEU A 339 15.86 -16.25 -9.49
C LEU A 339 17.13 -15.81 -10.22
N ASP A 340 18.09 -15.23 -9.48
CA ASP A 340 19.39 -14.91 -10.05
C ASP A 340 20.25 -16.17 -10.24
N LYS A 341 21.30 -16.06 -11.06
CA LYS A 341 22.18 -17.18 -11.39
C LYS A 341 22.76 -17.85 -10.13
N LYS A 342 23.19 -17.06 -9.14
CA LYS A 342 23.79 -17.57 -7.90
C LYS A 342 22.76 -18.33 -7.07
N GLN A 343 21.53 -17.82 -7.00
CA GLN A 343 20.43 -18.49 -6.30
C GLN A 343 20.10 -19.84 -6.93
N ILE A 344 20.02 -19.91 -8.26
CA ILE A 344 19.79 -21.18 -8.98
C ILE A 344 20.93 -22.16 -8.70
N GLN A 345 22.19 -21.72 -8.81
CA GLN A 345 23.36 -22.55 -8.54
C GLN A 345 23.38 -23.10 -7.11
N ASN A 346 23.10 -22.25 -6.11
CA ASN A 346 23.04 -22.67 -4.71
C ASN A 346 21.95 -23.72 -4.47
N GLN A 347 20.77 -23.57 -5.06
CA GLN A 347 19.68 -24.53 -4.91
C GLN A 347 20.02 -25.88 -5.53
N LEU A 348 20.58 -25.87 -6.74
CA LEU A 348 20.89 -27.09 -7.46
C LEU A 348 22.10 -27.82 -6.89
N PHE A 349 23.06 -27.09 -6.31
CA PHE A 349 24.19 -27.69 -5.61
C PHE A 349 23.77 -28.53 -4.40
N GLU A 350 22.64 -28.21 -3.79
CA GLU A 350 22.09 -28.94 -2.64
C GLU A 350 21.79 -30.40 -2.94
N LEU A 351 21.51 -30.75 -4.20
CA LEU A 351 21.25 -32.13 -4.63
C LEU A 351 22.33 -33.11 -4.17
N LYS A 352 23.58 -32.65 -4.16
CA LYS A 352 24.73 -33.43 -3.72
C LYS A 352 24.61 -33.91 -2.27
N PHE A 353 23.95 -33.16 -1.41
CA PHE A 353 23.82 -33.45 0.03
C PHE A 353 22.52 -34.14 0.40
N LEU A 354 21.54 -34.14 -0.51
CA LEU A 354 20.25 -34.79 -0.31
C LEU A 354 20.21 -36.22 -0.82
N GLU A 355 21.17 -36.63 -1.65
CA GLU A 355 21.31 -38.00 -2.17
C GLU A 355 21.63 -38.99 -1.02
N PRO A 356 20.70 -39.88 -0.60
CA PRO A 356 20.97 -40.81 0.50
C PRO A 356 21.68 -42.09 0.03
N GLU A 357 22.39 -42.77 0.95
CA GLU A 357 22.53 -44.22 0.93
C GLU A 357 21.16 -44.82 1.28
N MET A 358 20.39 -45.24 0.28
CA MET A 358 19.05 -45.79 0.45
C MET A 358 19.05 -47.05 1.35
N ARG A 359 18.86 -46.93 2.68
CA ARG A 359 18.57 -48.10 3.56
C ARG A 359 18.16 -47.89 5.03
N THR A 360 17.96 -46.69 5.57
CA THR A 360 17.51 -46.55 6.99
C THR A 360 16.09 -46.00 7.10
N MET A 361 15.22 -46.74 7.80
CA MET A 361 13.82 -46.37 8.02
C MET A 361 13.67 -45.48 9.26
N GLU A 362 13.94 -44.18 9.10
CA GLU A 362 13.58 -43.14 10.07
C GLU A 362 12.67 -42.10 9.43
N SER A 363 11.72 -41.53 10.19
CA SER A 363 10.74 -40.55 9.71
C SER A 363 11.34 -39.23 9.18
N ASP A 364 12.59 -38.93 9.52
CA ASP A 364 13.33 -37.76 9.02
C ASP A 364 13.83 -37.94 7.56
N ASN A 365 13.78 -39.16 7.01
CA ASN A 365 14.20 -39.44 5.63
C ASN A 365 13.17 -39.07 4.57
N GLU A 366 11.88 -38.96 4.92
CA GLU A 366 10.82 -38.65 3.95
C GLU A 366 10.96 -37.23 3.38
N ILE A 367 11.19 -36.21 4.22
CA ILE A 367 11.35 -34.80 3.78
C ILE A 367 12.60 -34.64 2.90
N LYS A 368 13.71 -35.32 3.26
CA LYS A 368 14.95 -35.30 2.47
C LYS A 368 14.76 -35.95 1.10
N GLN A 369 14.09 -37.10 1.06
CA GLN A 369 13.78 -37.79 -0.20
C GLN A 369 12.88 -36.93 -1.10
N MET A 370 11.87 -36.29 -0.53
CA MET A 370 10.98 -35.37 -1.27
C MET A 370 11.74 -34.15 -1.80
N ALA A 371 12.63 -33.58 -0.98
CA ALA A 371 13.50 -32.48 -1.38
C ALA A 371 14.41 -32.88 -2.56
N PHE A 372 14.99 -34.08 -2.48
CA PHE A 372 15.86 -34.65 -3.52
C PHE A 372 15.13 -34.79 -4.85
N GLU A 373 13.97 -35.46 -4.88
CA GLU A 373 13.21 -35.66 -6.12
C GLU A 373 12.75 -34.32 -6.74
N SER A 374 12.30 -33.36 -5.92
CA SER A 374 11.89 -32.05 -6.42
C SER A 374 13.05 -31.25 -7.03
N LEU A 375 14.22 -31.25 -6.37
CA LEU A 375 15.40 -30.55 -6.89
C LEU A 375 15.98 -31.28 -8.10
N LYS A 376 15.89 -32.62 -8.18
CA LYS A 376 16.36 -33.42 -9.32
C LYS A 376 15.55 -33.08 -10.56
N ALA A 377 14.23 -33.01 -10.41
CA ALA A 377 13.33 -32.55 -11.47
C ALA A 377 13.63 -31.11 -11.91
N ARG A 378 13.90 -30.18 -10.97
CA ARG A 378 14.29 -28.80 -11.30
C ARG A 378 15.64 -28.76 -12.04
N ALA A 379 16.61 -29.56 -11.61
CA ALA A 379 17.94 -29.60 -12.20
C ALA A 379 17.89 -30.13 -13.64
N ALA A 380 17.07 -31.15 -13.90
CA ALA A 380 16.85 -31.68 -15.25
C ALA A 380 16.30 -30.64 -16.23
N VAL A 381 15.58 -29.63 -15.74
CA VAL A 381 15.06 -28.53 -16.55
C VAL A 381 16.06 -27.37 -16.68
N LEU A 382 16.69 -26.96 -15.59
CA LEU A 382 17.48 -25.72 -15.55
C LEU A 382 18.94 -25.90 -15.99
N THR A 383 19.48 -27.11 -15.90
CA THR A 383 20.90 -27.38 -16.19
C THR A 383 21.11 -27.94 -17.58
N ALA A 384 22.37 -27.97 -18.03
CA ALA A 384 22.76 -28.72 -19.23
C ALA A 384 22.99 -30.22 -18.97
N TYR A 385 22.79 -30.69 -17.73
CA TYR A 385 23.01 -32.09 -17.37
C TYR A 385 21.81 -32.94 -17.79
N ALA A 386 22.09 -34.11 -18.37
CA ALA A 386 21.08 -35.15 -18.55
C ALA A 386 21.05 -36.00 -17.28
N PHE A 387 19.98 -35.91 -16.48
CA PHE A 387 19.78 -36.76 -15.31
C PHE A 387 18.98 -38.02 -15.71
N PRO A 388 19.63 -39.19 -15.90
CA PRO A 388 18.92 -40.39 -16.31
C PRO A 388 18.04 -40.94 -15.17
N GLU A 389 16.79 -41.30 -15.48
CA GLU A 389 15.83 -41.79 -14.49
C GLU A 389 16.19 -43.18 -13.93
N ASN A 390 16.91 -44.00 -14.70
CA ASN A 390 17.22 -45.41 -14.37
C ASN A 390 18.72 -45.71 -14.19
N ASP A 391 19.57 -44.68 -14.16
CA ASP A 391 21.03 -44.84 -14.03
C ASP A 391 21.55 -44.01 -12.85
N GLU A 392 21.39 -44.58 -11.66
CA GLU A 392 21.87 -44.00 -10.39
C GLU A 392 23.38 -43.76 -10.40
N GLN A 393 24.16 -44.59 -11.12
CA GLN A 393 25.60 -44.44 -11.18
C GLN A 393 26.00 -43.22 -12.02
N ALA A 394 25.32 -42.97 -13.14
CA ALA A 394 25.50 -41.77 -13.92
C ALA A 394 25.09 -40.51 -13.15
N LEU A 395 23.98 -40.55 -12.41
CA LEU A 395 23.57 -39.45 -11.52
C LEU A 395 24.64 -39.17 -10.45
N ARG A 396 25.15 -40.20 -9.76
CA ARG A 396 26.25 -40.08 -8.79
C ARG A 396 27.50 -39.48 -9.41
N ASN A 397 27.89 -39.93 -10.60
CA ASN A 397 29.06 -39.39 -11.30
C ASN A 397 28.90 -37.90 -11.62
N ILE A 398 27.71 -37.46 -12.04
CA ILE A 398 27.40 -36.04 -12.28
C ILE A 398 27.51 -35.26 -10.96
N LEU A 399 26.85 -35.71 -9.88
CA LEU A 399 26.88 -35.02 -8.58
C LEU A 399 28.30 -34.97 -7.98
N CYS A 400 29.11 -36.02 -8.15
CA CYS A 400 30.50 -36.04 -7.72
C CYS A 400 31.39 -35.03 -8.47
N SER A 401 31.07 -34.72 -9.73
CA SER A 401 31.83 -33.74 -10.52
C SER A 401 31.64 -32.30 -10.03
N ILE A 402 30.54 -32.01 -9.31
CA ILE A 402 30.20 -30.68 -8.82
C ILE A 402 30.81 -30.51 -7.42
N THR A 403 31.85 -29.69 -7.30
CA THR A 403 32.56 -29.46 -6.02
C THR A 403 32.13 -28.19 -5.31
N HIS A 404 31.77 -27.17 -6.07
CA HIS A 404 31.28 -25.87 -5.62
C HIS A 404 29.96 -25.50 -6.31
N PRO A 405 29.15 -24.58 -5.75
CA PRO A 405 27.93 -24.10 -6.41
C PRO A 405 28.17 -23.55 -7.82
N GLU A 406 29.32 -22.91 -8.03
CA GLU A 406 29.71 -22.32 -9.32
C GLU A 406 29.95 -23.37 -10.41
N ASP A 407 30.22 -24.63 -10.04
CA ASP A 407 30.42 -25.75 -10.98
C ASP A 407 29.10 -26.22 -11.60
N VAL A 408 27.94 -25.83 -11.04
CA VAL A 408 26.62 -26.15 -11.59
C VAL A 408 26.45 -25.43 -12.92
N ASN A 409 26.47 -26.21 -14.00
CA ASN A 409 26.32 -25.73 -15.37
C ASN A 409 24.84 -25.47 -15.73
N ILE A 410 24.45 -24.21 -15.64
CA ILE A 410 23.12 -23.74 -16.04
C ILE A 410 23.03 -23.64 -17.56
N SER A 411 21.88 -24.00 -18.13
CA SER A 411 21.66 -23.90 -19.58
C SER A 411 21.73 -22.45 -20.09
N ARG A 412 22.18 -22.25 -21.33
CA ARG A 412 22.34 -20.92 -21.94
C ARG A 412 21.01 -20.15 -22.01
N GLU A 413 19.90 -20.85 -22.20
CA GLU A 413 18.58 -20.22 -22.21
C GLU A 413 18.21 -19.66 -20.83
N VAL A 414 18.54 -20.36 -19.74
CA VAL A 414 18.28 -19.90 -18.37
C VAL A 414 19.17 -18.71 -18.01
N GLU A 415 20.44 -18.71 -18.42
CA GLU A 415 21.32 -17.56 -18.22
C GLU A 415 20.79 -16.27 -18.88
N ALA A 416 20.04 -16.39 -19.97
CA ALA A 416 19.49 -15.25 -20.69
C ALA A 416 18.40 -14.50 -19.90
N PHE A 417 17.71 -15.14 -18.93
CA PHE A 417 16.64 -14.52 -18.14
C PHE A 417 16.87 -14.55 -16.63
N ALA A 418 17.86 -15.28 -16.11
CA ALA A 418 18.17 -15.31 -14.69
C ALA A 418 18.41 -13.91 -14.11
N GLY A 419 17.76 -13.59 -12.98
CA GLY A 419 17.82 -12.29 -12.31
C GLY A 419 17.12 -11.13 -13.03
N LYS A 420 16.42 -11.39 -14.14
CA LYS A 420 15.58 -10.39 -14.81
C LYS A 420 14.18 -10.32 -14.18
N THR A 421 13.50 -9.22 -14.47
CA THR A 421 12.08 -9.02 -14.18
C THR A 421 11.36 -8.85 -15.52
N GLU A 422 10.23 -9.52 -15.69
CA GLU A 422 9.32 -9.33 -16.81
C GLU A 422 8.04 -8.65 -16.31
N ILE A 423 7.58 -7.61 -17.00
CA ILE A 423 6.36 -6.86 -16.67
C ILE A 423 5.41 -6.93 -17.85
N TYR A 424 4.21 -7.44 -17.63
CA TYR A 424 3.14 -7.54 -18.61
C TYR A 424 2.10 -6.45 -18.34
N LEU A 425 1.84 -5.61 -19.33
CA LEU A 425 0.89 -4.48 -19.23
C LEU A 425 -0.25 -4.63 -20.24
N GLY A 426 -1.49 -4.47 -19.76
CA GLY A 426 -2.65 -4.26 -20.62
C GLY A 426 -2.62 -2.89 -21.28
N LYS A 427 -3.25 -2.76 -22.46
CA LYS A 427 -3.38 -1.50 -23.21
C LYS A 427 -4.54 -0.61 -22.74
N GLY A 428 -5.42 -1.14 -21.90
CA GLY A 428 -6.68 -0.51 -21.54
C GLY A 428 -7.69 -0.49 -22.69
N GLU A 429 -7.51 -1.31 -23.73
CA GLU A 429 -8.41 -1.35 -24.90
C GLU A 429 -9.64 -2.23 -24.65
N ASN A 430 -9.44 -3.44 -24.10
CA ASN A 430 -10.52 -4.37 -23.79
C ASN A 430 -10.20 -5.18 -22.53
N ALA A 431 -10.88 -4.86 -21.43
CA ALA A 431 -10.73 -5.50 -20.13
C ALA A 431 -10.85 -7.03 -20.16
N SER A 432 -11.80 -7.54 -20.94
CA SER A 432 -12.13 -8.96 -21.00
C SER A 432 -11.00 -9.74 -21.70
N GLU A 433 -10.46 -9.19 -22.78
CA GLU A 433 -9.33 -9.77 -23.51
C GLU A 433 -8.06 -9.73 -22.68
N GLU A 434 -7.78 -8.63 -22.00
CA GLU A 434 -6.61 -8.50 -21.11
C GLU A 434 -6.69 -9.46 -19.92
N ARG A 435 -7.87 -9.63 -19.32
CA ARG A 435 -8.13 -10.63 -18.28
C ARG A 435 -7.85 -12.04 -18.80
N LEU A 436 -8.35 -12.38 -19.98
CA LEU A 436 -8.13 -13.69 -20.60
C LEU A 436 -6.65 -13.91 -20.96
N ALA A 437 -5.97 -12.90 -21.51
CA ALA A 437 -4.52 -12.95 -21.75
C ALA A 437 -3.76 -13.25 -20.45
N LEU A 438 -4.10 -12.53 -19.38
CA LEU A 438 -3.48 -12.69 -18.08
C LEU A 438 -3.80 -14.06 -17.46
N GLN A 439 -5.04 -14.55 -17.58
CA GLN A 439 -5.43 -15.88 -17.14
C GLN A 439 -4.65 -16.97 -17.89
N LYS A 440 -4.52 -16.88 -19.21
CA LYS A 440 -3.73 -17.82 -20.02
C LYS A 440 -2.25 -17.75 -19.64
N LEU A 441 -1.70 -16.56 -19.47
CA LEU A 441 -0.32 -16.39 -19.01
C LEU A 441 -0.11 -17.04 -17.64
N LEU A 442 -1.04 -16.84 -16.71
CA LEU A 442 -1.02 -17.51 -15.41
C LEU A 442 -1.13 -19.03 -15.57
N GLN A 443 -2.03 -19.54 -16.42
CA GLN A 443 -2.11 -20.96 -16.74
C GLN A 443 -0.78 -21.50 -17.30
N GLU A 444 -0.10 -20.78 -18.18
CA GLU A 444 1.22 -21.16 -18.69
C GLU A 444 2.28 -21.22 -17.58
N PHE A 445 2.24 -20.29 -16.63
CA PHE A 445 3.18 -20.27 -15.49
C PHE A 445 2.86 -21.28 -14.38
N THR A 446 1.70 -21.96 -14.44
CA THR A 446 1.19 -22.77 -13.33
C THR A 446 0.74 -24.19 -13.71
N LEU A 447 0.07 -24.39 -14.84
CA LEU A 447 -0.36 -25.71 -15.28
C LEU A 447 0.77 -26.33 -16.11
N GLN A 448 1.48 -27.31 -15.52
CA GLN A 448 2.43 -28.14 -16.28
C GLN A 448 1.66 -29.04 -17.25
N ASN A 449 1.39 -28.54 -18.45
CA ASN A 449 0.84 -29.34 -19.54
C ASN A 449 1.99 -30.03 -20.30
N GLU A 450 1.77 -31.26 -20.78
CA GLU A 450 2.72 -32.02 -21.61
C GLU A 450 3.13 -31.29 -22.91
N ALA A 451 2.35 -30.29 -23.34
CA ALA A 451 2.58 -29.49 -24.55
C ALA A 451 3.37 -28.18 -24.32
N THR A 452 3.93 -27.95 -23.13
CA THR A 452 4.69 -26.72 -22.84
C THR A 452 6.04 -26.68 -23.57
N SER A 453 6.39 -25.52 -24.13
CA SER A 453 7.71 -25.36 -24.79
C SER A 453 8.86 -25.49 -23.79
N ASP A 454 10.01 -26.02 -24.23
CA ASP A 454 11.21 -26.20 -23.39
C ASP A 454 11.64 -24.90 -22.67
N LEU A 455 11.55 -23.76 -23.37
CA LEU A 455 11.86 -22.45 -22.79
C LEU A 455 10.87 -22.05 -21.67
N MET A 456 9.58 -22.35 -21.82
CA MET A 456 8.59 -22.04 -20.78
C MET A 456 8.77 -22.91 -19.55
N SER A 457 9.05 -24.20 -19.72
CA SER A 457 9.40 -25.10 -18.61
C SER A 457 10.60 -24.57 -17.81
N LYS A 458 11.64 -24.09 -18.50
CA LYS A 458 12.80 -23.41 -17.90
C LYS A 458 12.41 -22.14 -17.14
N LYS A 459 11.56 -21.29 -17.73
CA LYS A 459 11.06 -20.08 -17.05
C LYS A 459 10.31 -20.42 -15.77
N ILE A 460 9.35 -21.35 -15.82
CA ILE A 460 8.54 -21.81 -14.68
C ILE A 460 9.43 -22.29 -13.53
N ALA A 461 10.43 -23.12 -13.84
CA ALA A 461 11.33 -23.69 -12.84
C ALA A 461 12.21 -22.65 -12.12
N ALA A 462 12.40 -21.47 -12.71
CA ALA A 462 13.23 -20.37 -12.23
C ALA A 462 12.44 -19.16 -11.68
N VAL A 463 11.11 -19.21 -11.66
CA VAL A 463 10.27 -18.14 -11.09
C VAL A 463 10.56 -18.00 -9.59
N LYS A 464 10.83 -16.77 -9.16
CA LYS A 464 10.98 -16.40 -7.74
C LYS A 464 9.64 -15.94 -7.16
N SER A 465 8.96 -15.02 -7.83
CA SER A 465 7.69 -14.47 -7.38
C SER A 465 6.86 -13.94 -8.54
N ILE A 466 5.54 -14.03 -8.40
CA ILE A 466 4.59 -13.44 -9.34
C ILE A 466 3.70 -12.47 -8.57
N VAL A 467 3.66 -11.23 -9.04
CA VAL A 467 2.78 -10.19 -8.52
C VAL A 467 1.77 -9.82 -9.61
N VAL A 468 0.49 -9.97 -9.33
CA VAL A 468 -0.59 -9.66 -10.26
C VAL A 468 -1.37 -8.47 -9.72
N TYR A 469 -1.52 -7.45 -10.56
CA TYR A 469 -2.25 -6.23 -10.24
C TYR A 469 -3.60 -6.29 -10.94
N VAL A 470 -4.67 -6.24 -10.14
CA VAL A 470 -6.03 -6.37 -10.66
C VAL A 470 -6.96 -5.26 -10.15
N PRO A 471 -7.92 -4.83 -10.98
CA PRO A 471 -8.94 -3.85 -10.65
C PRO A 471 -10.04 -4.46 -9.78
N SER A 472 -9.71 -4.80 -8.54
CA SER A 472 -10.64 -5.38 -7.58
C SER A 472 -10.97 -4.39 -6.47
N LYS A 473 -12.28 -4.18 -6.21
CA LYS A 473 -12.75 -3.37 -5.08
C LYS A 473 -12.26 -3.92 -3.74
N LEU A 474 -12.04 -5.23 -3.64
CA LEU A 474 -11.50 -5.88 -2.44
C LEU A 474 -10.10 -5.36 -2.11
N LEU A 475 -9.23 -5.31 -3.12
CA LEU A 475 -7.83 -4.92 -2.98
C LEU A 475 -7.66 -3.39 -2.83
N HIS A 476 -8.61 -2.60 -3.33
CA HIS A 476 -8.57 -1.13 -3.31
C HIS A 476 -8.42 -0.53 -1.91
N SER A 477 -8.96 -1.21 -0.88
CA SER A 477 -8.91 -0.80 0.53
C SER A 477 -7.51 -0.89 1.18
N GLY A 478 -6.48 -1.17 0.37
CA GLY A 478 -5.10 -1.36 0.81
C GLY A 478 -4.89 -2.75 1.40
N ILE A 479 -5.41 -3.77 0.73
CA ILE A 479 -5.17 -5.18 1.03
C ILE A 479 -4.22 -5.74 -0.03
N GLU A 480 -3.23 -6.49 0.41
CA GLU A 480 -2.45 -7.39 -0.43
C GLU A 480 -2.83 -8.83 -0.06
N MET A 481 -3.34 -9.59 -1.02
CA MET A 481 -3.63 -11.01 -0.81
C MET A 481 -2.45 -11.85 -1.30
N VAL A 482 -1.91 -12.68 -0.43
CA VAL A 482 -0.76 -13.53 -0.74
C VAL A 482 -1.25 -14.99 -0.76
N GLU A 483 -1.44 -15.55 -1.95
CA GLU A 483 -1.78 -16.97 -2.09
C GLU A 483 -0.52 -17.82 -1.94
N MET A 484 -0.54 -18.69 -0.92
CA MET A 484 0.56 -19.61 -0.66
C MET A 484 0.49 -20.82 -1.58
N PRO A 485 1.64 -21.30 -2.09
CA PRO A 485 1.72 -22.52 -2.89
C PRO A 485 1.18 -23.77 -2.14
N GLY A 486 0.94 -24.85 -2.89
CA GLY A 486 0.55 -26.15 -2.32
C GLY A 486 1.63 -26.72 -1.40
N THR A 487 1.22 -27.43 -0.35
CA THR A 487 2.11 -28.14 0.59
C THR A 487 2.35 -29.60 0.20
N ASP A 488 1.75 -30.05 -0.90
CA ASP A 488 1.87 -31.39 -1.45
C ASP A 488 3.26 -31.60 -2.06
N HIS A 489 4.12 -32.25 -1.26
CA HIS A 489 5.46 -32.70 -1.62
C HIS A 489 6.43 -31.64 -2.17
N SER A 490 6.26 -30.39 -1.74
CA SER A 490 6.90 -29.20 -2.30
C SER A 490 8.38 -29.03 -1.94
N ASP A 491 9.18 -28.80 -2.98
CA ASP A 491 10.44 -28.03 -3.01
C ASP A 491 10.82 -27.33 -1.68
N PRO A 492 11.99 -27.59 -1.09
CA PRO A 492 12.44 -26.92 0.14
C PRO A 492 12.38 -25.38 0.05
N LEU A 493 12.57 -24.80 -1.14
CA LEU A 493 12.52 -23.36 -1.35
C LEU A 493 11.11 -22.80 -1.09
N VAL A 494 10.08 -23.55 -1.50
CA VAL A 494 8.68 -23.21 -1.26
C VAL A 494 8.40 -23.11 0.24
N PHE A 495 8.97 -24.00 1.07
CA PHE A 495 8.85 -23.91 2.53
C PHE A 495 9.43 -22.60 3.08
N SER A 496 10.60 -22.18 2.58
CA SER A 496 11.20 -20.90 2.98
C SER A 496 10.32 -19.71 2.59
N PHE A 497 9.78 -19.73 1.36
CA PHE A 497 8.91 -18.65 0.88
C PHE A 497 7.64 -18.54 1.73
N ILE A 498 6.97 -19.66 2.04
CA ILE A 498 5.77 -19.62 2.87
C ILE A 498 6.11 -19.12 4.29
N GLN A 499 7.24 -19.53 4.86
CA GLN A 499 7.68 -19.01 6.16
C GLN A 499 7.92 -17.50 6.12
N ASP A 500 8.64 -17.00 5.13
CA ASP A 500 8.88 -15.56 4.97
C ASP A 500 7.57 -14.77 4.87
N ALA A 501 6.60 -15.28 4.10
CA ALA A 501 5.33 -14.60 3.92
C ALA A 501 4.42 -14.69 5.17
N LEU A 502 4.50 -15.78 5.95
CA LEU A 502 3.85 -15.85 7.26
C LEU A 502 4.57 -14.99 8.31
N ASP A 503 5.86 -14.72 8.19
CA ASP A 503 6.57 -13.82 9.09
C ASP A 503 6.12 -12.34 8.89
N THR A 504 5.67 -11.97 7.69
CA THR A 504 5.21 -10.61 7.35
C THR A 504 3.70 -10.40 7.37
N ALA A 505 2.90 -11.47 7.42
CA ALA A 505 1.44 -11.39 7.38
C ALA A 505 0.83 -10.66 8.60
N ASP A 506 -0.19 -9.84 8.33
CA ASP A 506 -1.01 -9.17 9.34
C ASP A 506 -2.30 -9.96 9.65
N ALA A 507 -2.82 -10.65 8.65
CA ALA A 507 -3.95 -11.55 8.78
C ALA A 507 -3.68 -12.88 8.07
N LEU A 508 -4.22 -13.96 8.62
CA LEU A 508 -4.13 -15.31 8.05
C LEU A 508 -5.53 -15.82 7.75
N LEU A 509 -5.80 -16.10 6.48
CA LEU A 509 -7.00 -16.74 5.99
C LEU A 509 -6.73 -18.21 5.74
N LEU A 510 -7.28 -19.07 6.59
CA LEU A 510 -7.24 -20.51 6.46
C LEU A 510 -8.43 -20.98 5.63
N LEU A 511 -8.15 -21.42 4.40
CA LEU A 511 -9.16 -21.99 3.50
C LEU A 511 -9.26 -23.49 3.76
N SER A 512 -10.48 -24.00 3.84
CA SER A 512 -10.73 -25.43 3.96
C SER A 512 -11.92 -25.88 3.13
N GLU A 513 -11.78 -27.04 2.48
CA GLU A 513 -12.85 -27.70 1.73
C GLU A 513 -13.76 -28.53 2.65
N PHE A 514 -13.19 -29.05 3.73
CA PHE A 514 -13.86 -29.79 4.79
C PHE A 514 -13.07 -29.48 6.03
N ALA A 515 -13.63 -28.66 6.91
CA ALA A 515 -13.09 -28.30 8.22
C ALA A 515 -11.66 -28.79 8.41
N PHE A 516 -10.73 -27.90 8.05
CA PHE A 516 -9.28 -28.00 8.12
C PHE A 516 -8.95 -28.94 9.26
N VAL A 517 -8.71 -30.21 8.92
CA VAL A 517 -8.18 -31.10 9.92
C VAL A 517 -6.77 -30.59 10.06
N VAL A 518 -6.56 -29.78 11.09
CA VAL A 518 -5.27 -29.40 11.65
C VAL A 518 -4.61 -30.72 12.04
N THR A 519 -4.21 -31.55 11.07
CA THR A 519 -3.63 -32.90 11.19
C THR A 519 -2.57 -33.13 10.14
N GLY A 520 -2.60 -32.43 8.99
CA GLY A 520 -1.47 -32.39 8.06
C GLY A 520 -0.21 -31.96 8.81
N LYS A 521 0.77 -32.86 8.91
CA LYS A 521 1.95 -32.68 9.77
C LYS A 521 2.76 -31.45 9.33
N GLU A 522 2.82 -31.21 8.02
CA GLU A 522 3.50 -30.10 7.36
C GLU A 522 2.86 -28.76 7.73
N VAL A 523 1.53 -28.68 7.62
CA VAL A 523 0.73 -27.50 7.97
C VAL A 523 0.85 -27.16 9.46
N LYS A 524 0.76 -28.17 10.35
CA LYS A 524 0.98 -27.98 11.80
C LYS A 524 2.36 -27.41 12.08
N TYR A 525 3.37 -27.99 11.45
CA TYR A 525 4.75 -27.57 11.61
C TYR A 525 4.92 -26.12 11.17
N MET A 526 4.41 -25.76 10.00
CA MET A 526 4.53 -24.41 9.47
C MET A 526 3.85 -23.36 10.34
N LEU A 527 2.62 -23.62 10.77
CA LEU A 527 1.91 -22.69 11.66
C LEU A 527 2.64 -22.53 13.00
N LYS A 528 3.07 -23.64 13.63
CA LYS A 528 3.78 -23.62 14.92
C LYS A 528 5.09 -22.82 14.87
N HIS A 529 5.81 -22.86 13.75
CA HIS A 529 7.10 -22.20 13.61
C HIS A 529 7.04 -20.83 12.91
N SER A 530 5.86 -20.41 12.45
CA SER A 530 5.69 -19.12 11.76
C SER A 530 5.73 -17.91 12.69
N GLY A 531 6.20 -16.78 12.16
CA GLY A 531 6.21 -15.47 12.83
C GLY A 531 4.80 -14.94 13.09
N PHE A 532 3.87 -15.07 12.12
CA PHE A 532 2.46 -14.70 12.33
C PHE A 532 1.90 -15.35 13.59
N PHE A 533 2.04 -16.67 13.75
CA PHE A 533 1.43 -17.37 14.88
C PHE A 533 2.05 -16.94 16.22
N LYS A 534 3.39 -16.76 16.27
CA LYS A 534 4.08 -16.22 17.45
C LYS A 534 3.61 -14.80 17.79
N ASN A 535 3.41 -13.94 16.80
CA ASN A 535 2.96 -12.57 17.01
C ASN A 535 1.49 -12.50 17.41
N TRP A 536 0.64 -13.31 16.80
CA TRP A 536 -0.78 -13.42 17.14
C TRP A 536 -1.00 -13.97 18.56
N LEU A 537 -0.15 -14.91 19.01
CA LEU A 537 -0.12 -15.38 20.40
C LEU A 537 0.21 -14.25 21.39
N LYS A 538 1.13 -13.34 21.03
CA LYS A 538 1.52 -12.20 21.85
C LYS A 538 0.44 -11.11 21.87
N ASP A 539 -0.13 -10.80 20.71
CA ASP A 539 -1.13 -9.75 20.55
C ASP A 539 -2.21 -10.13 19.51
N SER A 540 -3.29 -10.74 19.99
CA SER A 540 -4.41 -11.13 19.12
C SER A 540 -5.29 -9.96 18.64
N GLN A 541 -5.03 -8.72 19.06
CA GLN A 541 -5.79 -7.54 18.61
C GLN A 541 -5.17 -6.93 17.35
N GLU A 542 -3.84 -6.98 17.23
CA GLU A 542 -3.09 -6.46 16.07
C GLU A 542 -3.06 -7.42 14.87
N TYR A 543 -3.33 -8.71 15.12
CA TYR A 543 -3.30 -9.78 14.12
C TYR A 543 -4.65 -10.50 14.05
N LYS A 544 -5.06 -10.92 12.83
CA LYS A 544 -6.37 -11.53 12.62
C LYS A 544 -6.28 -12.93 12.03
N LEU A 545 -6.91 -13.90 12.68
CA LEU A 545 -7.02 -15.29 12.19
C LEU A 545 -8.45 -15.54 11.69
N MET A 546 -8.59 -15.99 10.45
CA MET A 546 -9.87 -16.23 9.80
C MET A 546 -9.94 -17.64 9.22
N PHE A 547 -11.02 -18.37 9.49
CA PHE A 547 -11.30 -19.68 8.90
C PHE A 547 -12.44 -19.57 7.90
N LEU A 548 -12.24 -20.14 6.71
CA LEU A 548 -13.20 -20.14 5.62
C LEU A 548 -13.44 -21.57 5.15
N SER A 549 -14.65 -22.09 5.31
CA SER A 549 -15.03 -23.42 4.81
C SER A 549 -15.85 -23.35 3.53
N TYR A 550 -15.62 -24.27 2.59
CA TYR A 550 -16.33 -24.37 1.31
C TYR A 550 -16.72 -25.83 0.98
N PRO A 551 -18.01 -26.21 1.08
CA PRO A 551 -18.43 -27.62 1.21
C PRO A 551 -18.60 -28.44 -0.09
N GLU A 552 -18.33 -27.89 -1.28
CA GLU A 552 -18.76 -28.50 -2.57
C GLU A 552 -18.00 -29.76 -3.04
N LYS A 553 -16.97 -30.22 -2.30
CA LYS A 553 -16.08 -31.30 -2.78
C LYS A 553 -16.71 -32.69 -2.90
N TYR A 554 -17.80 -32.99 -2.18
CA TYR A 554 -18.47 -34.30 -2.36
C TYR A 554 -19.57 -34.19 -3.40
N GLN A 555 -19.53 -35.09 -4.40
CA GLN A 555 -20.54 -35.36 -5.44
C GLN A 555 -22.00 -35.52 -4.93
N LYS A 556 -22.25 -35.41 -3.61
CA LYS A 556 -23.54 -35.54 -2.94
C LYS A 556 -24.21 -34.19 -2.61
N TYR A 557 -23.49 -33.07 -2.63
CA TYR A 557 -24.06 -31.77 -2.31
C TYR A 557 -24.41 -31.02 -3.58
N GLN A 558 -25.69 -31.10 -3.92
CA GLN A 558 -26.32 -30.39 -5.03
C GLN A 558 -27.45 -29.58 -4.39
N PHE A 559 -27.47 -28.28 -4.63
CA PHE A 559 -28.44 -27.38 -4.00
C PHE A 559 -29.32 -26.71 -5.03
N GLY A 560 -30.59 -27.09 -5.04
CA GLY A 560 -31.66 -26.39 -5.74
C GLY A 560 -32.50 -25.52 -4.82
N GLN A 561 -33.54 -24.93 -5.37
CA GLN A 561 -34.43 -23.98 -4.67
C GLN A 561 -35.11 -24.59 -3.43
N SER A 562 -35.32 -25.91 -3.47
CA SER A 562 -36.01 -26.69 -2.45
C SER A 562 -35.11 -27.24 -1.34
N ASP A 563 -33.79 -27.00 -1.39
CA ASP A 563 -32.81 -27.62 -0.48
C ASP A 563 -32.49 -26.80 0.79
N LEU A 564 -33.32 -25.82 1.14
CA LEU A 564 -33.12 -24.92 2.30
C LEU A 564 -32.86 -25.67 3.62
N ILE A 565 -33.60 -26.77 3.87
CA ILE A 565 -33.44 -27.59 5.08
C ILE A 565 -32.07 -28.30 5.09
N LYS A 566 -31.56 -28.72 3.92
CA LYS A 566 -30.23 -29.35 3.80
C LYS A 566 -29.13 -28.34 4.08
N LEU A 567 -29.29 -27.08 3.68
CA LEU A 567 -28.35 -25.99 3.97
C LEU A 567 -28.30 -25.66 5.44
N GLN A 568 -29.45 -25.49 6.11
CA GLN A 568 -29.50 -25.21 7.54
C GLN A 568 -28.88 -26.36 8.35
N LYS A 569 -29.11 -27.61 7.91
CA LYS A 569 -28.47 -28.77 8.51
C LYS A 569 -26.95 -28.76 8.27
N MET A 570 -26.51 -28.42 7.06
CA MET A 570 -25.08 -28.29 6.73
C MET A 570 -24.42 -27.19 7.54
N GLU A 571 -25.03 -26.02 7.69
CA GLU A 571 -24.51 -24.93 8.51
C GLU A 571 -24.28 -25.38 9.95
N CYS A 572 -25.24 -26.08 10.55
CA CYS A 572 -25.10 -26.65 11.89
C CYS A 572 -24.01 -27.73 11.97
N GLU A 573 -23.87 -28.58 10.94
CA GLU A 573 -22.79 -29.57 10.86
C GLU A 573 -21.41 -28.91 10.70
N GLU A 574 -21.30 -27.87 9.89
CA GLU A 574 -20.08 -27.08 9.69
C GLU A 574 -19.69 -26.31 10.95
N GLU A 575 -20.66 -25.75 11.68
CA GLU A 575 -20.41 -25.10 12.98
C GLU A 575 -19.84 -26.09 14.01
N LYS A 576 -20.37 -27.32 14.09
CA LYS A 576 -19.84 -28.38 14.95
C LYS A 576 -18.44 -28.84 14.52
N LYS A 577 -18.19 -28.95 13.22
CA LYS A 577 -16.84 -29.28 12.71
C LYS A 577 -15.85 -28.18 13.05
N ARG A 578 -16.24 -26.92 12.88
CA ARG A 578 -15.44 -25.74 13.22
C ARG A 578 -15.05 -25.68 14.70
N MET A 579 -15.96 -26.00 15.62
CA MET A 579 -15.60 -26.10 17.04
C MET A 579 -14.49 -27.13 17.28
N ARG A 580 -14.52 -28.28 16.59
CA ARG A 580 -13.44 -29.28 16.66
C ARG A 580 -12.12 -28.78 16.09
N GLU A 581 -12.13 -27.95 15.04
CA GLU A 581 -10.90 -27.35 14.50
C GLU A 581 -10.27 -26.37 15.49
N LEU A 582 -11.09 -25.56 16.16
CA LEU A 582 -10.63 -24.64 17.20
C LEU A 582 -10.00 -25.41 18.36
N GLU A 583 -10.58 -26.56 18.72
CA GLU A 583 -9.98 -27.51 19.67
C GLU A 583 -8.63 -28.06 19.17
N GLU A 584 -8.51 -28.48 17.91
CA GLU A 584 -7.22 -28.94 17.37
C GLU A 584 -6.17 -27.83 17.25
N LEU A 585 -6.57 -26.61 16.91
CA LEU A 585 -5.67 -25.46 16.93
C LEU A 585 -5.18 -25.21 18.36
N SER A 586 -6.05 -25.33 19.35
CA SER A 586 -5.65 -25.24 20.76
C SER A 586 -4.66 -26.33 21.17
N ARG A 587 -4.73 -27.53 20.55
CA ARG A 587 -3.77 -28.62 20.76
C ARG A 587 -2.39 -28.34 20.14
N ILE A 588 -2.32 -27.62 19.01
CA ILE A 588 -1.02 -27.12 18.51
C ILE A 588 -0.37 -26.19 19.54
N MET A 589 -1.18 -25.41 20.27
CA MET A 589 -0.73 -24.28 21.10
C MET A 589 -0.10 -24.67 22.46
N TYR A 590 0.31 -25.92 22.66
CA TYR A 590 0.90 -26.35 23.93
C TYR A 590 2.13 -25.48 24.31
N PRO A 591 2.16 -24.84 25.50
CA PRO A 591 1.42 -25.17 26.72
C PRO A 591 0.19 -24.31 27.05
N ASN A 592 -0.23 -23.35 26.22
CA ASN A 592 -1.30 -22.40 26.56
C ASN A 592 -2.60 -22.70 25.80
N SER A 593 -3.69 -22.95 26.52
CA SER A 593 -5.04 -22.96 25.95
C SER A 593 -5.41 -21.57 25.40
N LEU A 594 -6.25 -21.52 24.37
CA LEU A 594 -6.75 -20.26 23.81
C LEU A 594 -7.45 -19.45 24.91
N THR A 595 -6.98 -18.24 25.19
CA THR A 595 -7.67 -17.35 26.13
C THR A 595 -9.01 -16.89 25.53
N PRO A 596 -10.02 -16.54 26.36
CA PRO A 596 -11.31 -16.06 25.86
C PRO A 596 -11.19 -14.86 24.91
N ASN A 597 -10.19 -13.99 25.10
CA ASN A 597 -9.93 -12.86 24.22
C ASN A 597 -9.43 -13.30 22.83
N MET A 598 -8.54 -14.30 22.78
CA MET A 598 -8.04 -14.85 21.51
C MET A 598 -9.16 -15.53 20.73
N THR A 599 -10.01 -16.31 21.40
CA THR A 599 -11.15 -16.99 20.77
C THR A 599 -12.12 -15.98 20.14
N ARG A 600 -12.38 -14.83 20.80
CA ARG A 600 -13.20 -13.75 20.22
C ARG A 600 -12.58 -13.10 18.99
N ASN A 601 -11.26 -13.16 18.85
CA ASN A 601 -10.54 -12.57 17.73
C ASN A 601 -10.42 -13.51 16.52
N ILE A 602 -10.78 -14.78 16.67
CA ILE A 602 -10.88 -15.73 15.55
C ILE A 602 -12.20 -15.49 14.80
N VAL A 603 -12.11 -15.24 13.50
CA VAL A 603 -13.29 -15.15 12.62
C VAL A 603 -13.47 -16.49 11.93
N THR A 604 -14.71 -16.91 11.82
CA THR A 604 -15.05 -18.15 11.14
C THR A 604 -16.24 -17.90 10.24
N SER A 605 -16.16 -18.37 9.00
CA SER A 605 -17.22 -18.19 8.01
C SER A 605 -17.33 -19.43 7.12
N THR A 606 -18.55 -19.76 6.71
CA THR A 606 -18.84 -20.82 5.75
C THR A 606 -19.30 -20.16 4.46
N MET A 607 -18.64 -20.47 3.35
CA MET A 607 -19.03 -20.00 2.02
C MET A 607 -19.78 -21.08 1.27
N LEU A 608 -21.00 -20.77 0.84
CA LEU A 608 -21.80 -21.68 0.04
C LEU A 608 -21.52 -21.49 -1.47
N PRO A 609 -21.59 -22.54 -2.29
CA PRO A 609 -21.25 -22.51 -3.73
C PRO A 609 -22.08 -21.60 -4.66
N VAL A 610 -23.23 -21.09 -4.22
CA VAL A 610 -24.26 -20.46 -5.09
C VAL A 610 -23.94 -19.01 -5.51
N LEU A 611 -22.68 -18.62 -5.38
CA LEU A 611 -22.24 -17.24 -5.18
C LEU A 611 -22.01 -16.42 -6.47
N HIS A 612 -22.52 -16.86 -7.60
CA HIS A 612 -22.36 -16.12 -8.85
C HIS A 612 -23.54 -15.18 -9.18
N THR A 613 -24.67 -15.32 -8.48
CA THR A 613 -25.88 -14.50 -8.72
C THR A 613 -25.66 -13.00 -8.56
N SER A 614 -24.68 -12.55 -7.76
CA SER A 614 -24.37 -11.13 -7.57
C SER A 614 -23.60 -10.48 -8.72
N ILE A 615 -22.92 -11.25 -9.58
CA ILE A 615 -22.20 -10.72 -10.74
C ILE A 615 -23.17 -10.49 -11.91
N HIS A 616 -24.01 -11.47 -12.26
CA HIS A 616 -25.05 -11.27 -13.27
C HIS A 616 -26.09 -10.22 -12.91
N ALA A 617 -26.27 -9.95 -11.62
CA ALA A 617 -27.15 -8.89 -11.19
C ALA A 617 -26.69 -7.48 -11.60
N GLN A 618 -25.41 -7.34 -11.96
CA GLN A 618 -24.84 -6.10 -12.49
C GLN A 618 -25.02 -5.98 -14.02
N GLU A 619 -25.42 -7.06 -14.70
CA GLU A 619 -25.58 -7.14 -16.16
C GLU A 619 -27.06 -7.11 -16.62
N GLY A 620 -27.91 -6.34 -15.93
CA GLY A 620 -29.18 -5.88 -16.50
C GLY A 620 -30.34 -6.89 -16.61
N MET A 621 -30.19 -8.16 -16.21
CA MET A 621 -31.29 -9.15 -16.22
C MET A 621 -31.37 -10.01 -14.92
N PRO A 622 -31.82 -9.47 -13.77
CA PRO A 622 -31.63 -10.14 -12.47
C PRO A 622 -32.88 -10.67 -11.75
N HIS A 623 -34.06 -10.11 -12.00
CA HIS A 623 -35.10 -10.07 -10.95
C HIS A 623 -35.81 -11.39 -10.67
N GLU A 624 -36.00 -12.24 -11.68
CA GLU A 624 -36.74 -13.51 -11.53
C GLU A 624 -35.90 -14.60 -10.85
N LEU A 625 -34.67 -14.84 -11.34
CA LEU A 625 -33.78 -15.87 -10.80
C LEU A 625 -33.31 -15.54 -9.38
N ILE A 626 -32.93 -14.30 -9.10
CA ILE A 626 -32.48 -13.87 -7.76
C ILE A 626 -33.66 -13.78 -6.80
N GLY A 627 -34.84 -13.53 -7.37
CA GLY A 627 -36.16 -13.82 -6.83
C GLY A 627 -36.22 -15.16 -6.07
N GLU A 628 -35.98 -16.21 -6.82
CA GLU A 628 -36.22 -17.60 -6.43
C GLU A 628 -35.28 -18.11 -5.32
N TYR A 629 -34.06 -17.57 -5.19
CA TYR A 629 -33.03 -18.04 -4.26
C TYR A 629 -32.70 -17.06 -3.11
N ALA A 630 -33.56 -16.07 -2.88
CA ALA A 630 -33.43 -15.04 -1.83
C ALA A 630 -33.01 -15.53 -0.42
N ARG A 631 -33.70 -16.56 0.10
CA ARG A 631 -33.43 -17.13 1.43
C ARG A 631 -32.11 -17.89 1.48
N PHE A 632 -31.65 -18.40 0.34
CA PHE A 632 -30.39 -19.12 0.19
C PHE A 632 -29.19 -18.20 0.43
N LEU A 633 -29.27 -16.97 -0.11
CA LEU A 633 -28.16 -16.01 -0.12
C LEU A 633 -27.78 -15.45 1.26
N GLN A 634 -28.70 -15.51 2.24
CA GLN A 634 -28.46 -15.07 3.62
C GLN A 634 -27.42 -15.92 4.36
N TYR A 635 -27.18 -17.16 3.90
CA TYR A 635 -26.29 -18.13 4.53
C TYR A 635 -24.88 -18.19 3.90
N THR A 636 -24.51 -17.21 3.08
CA THR A 636 -23.27 -17.25 2.26
C THR A 636 -21.99 -16.87 3.01
N GLY A 637 -22.07 -16.26 4.19
CA GLY A 637 -20.92 -15.93 5.06
C GLY A 637 -19.94 -14.86 4.54
N ILE A 638 -20.00 -14.49 3.25
CA ILE A 638 -19.08 -13.52 2.63
C ILE A 638 -19.23 -12.11 3.19
N GLN A 639 -20.46 -11.63 3.38
CA GLN A 639 -20.69 -10.28 3.88
C GLN A 639 -20.02 -10.09 5.25
N THR A 640 -20.12 -11.12 6.10
CA THR A 640 -19.42 -11.17 7.38
C THR A 640 -17.91 -11.11 7.18
N LEU A 641 -17.34 -11.86 6.23
CA LEU A 641 -15.91 -11.84 5.94
C LEU A 641 -15.43 -10.43 5.54
N PHE A 642 -16.11 -9.78 4.59
CA PHE A 642 -15.75 -8.44 4.14
C PHE A 642 -15.91 -7.38 5.23
N ALA A 643 -16.99 -7.43 6.00
CA ALA A 643 -17.18 -6.52 7.13
C ALA A 643 -16.09 -6.70 8.21
N GLN A 644 -15.68 -7.95 8.49
CA GLN A 644 -14.61 -8.22 9.45
C GLN A 644 -13.24 -7.74 8.94
N LEU A 645 -12.95 -7.89 7.66
CA LEU A 645 -11.72 -7.37 7.04
C LEU A 645 -11.71 -5.83 7.09
N ASP A 646 -12.80 -5.18 6.70
CA ASP A 646 -12.93 -3.72 6.74
C ASP A 646 -12.74 -3.16 8.15
N LEU A 647 -13.41 -3.75 9.16
CA LEU A 647 -13.25 -3.35 10.56
C LEU A 647 -11.81 -3.54 11.07
N PHE A 648 -11.14 -4.62 10.65
CA PHE A 648 -9.75 -4.86 11.03
C PHE A 648 -8.82 -3.79 10.43
N ILE A 649 -9.01 -3.46 9.14
CA ILE A 649 -8.24 -2.44 8.44
C ILE A 649 -8.48 -1.06 9.06
N LEU A 650 -9.74 -0.71 9.31
CA LEU A 650 -10.13 0.56 9.89
C LEU A 650 -9.43 0.78 11.22
N LYS A 651 -9.41 -0.21 12.12
CA LYS A 651 -8.72 -0.11 13.42
C LYS A 651 -7.24 0.22 13.26
N ARG A 652 -6.54 -0.47 12.36
CA ARG A 652 -5.10 -0.26 12.12
C ARG A 652 -4.79 1.08 11.46
N LYS A 653 -5.70 1.58 10.62
CA LYS A 653 -5.57 2.88 9.93
C LYS A 653 -6.40 3.99 10.61
N GLN A 654 -6.89 3.80 11.83
CA GLN A 654 -7.82 4.74 12.46
C GLN A 654 -7.12 6.05 12.86
N ILE A 655 -5.98 5.95 13.56
CA ILE A 655 -5.21 7.08 14.10
C ILE A 655 -4.77 8.02 12.96
N LEU A 656 -3.97 7.50 12.03
CA LEU A 656 -4.41 7.31 10.65
C LEU A 656 -5.30 8.38 9.99
N LEU A 657 -6.56 8.03 9.90
CA LEU A 657 -7.56 8.85 9.25
C LEU A 657 -7.97 10.01 10.15
N GLU A 658 -7.99 9.83 11.46
CA GLU A 658 -8.39 10.87 12.42
C GLU A 658 -7.45 12.07 12.41
N GLU A 659 -6.12 11.88 12.41
CA GLU A 659 -5.20 13.04 12.32
C GLU A 659 -5.33 13.77 10.99
N LEU A 660 -5.59 13.05 9.88
CA LEU A 660 -5.78 13.64 8.55
C LEU A 660 -7.07 14.46 8.49
N GLU A 661 -8.16 13.91 9.00
CA GLU A 661 -9.44 14.61 9.11
C GLU A 661 -9.34 15.83 10.02
N ASN A 662 -8.65 15.74 11.15
CA ASN A 662 -8.43 16.86 12.05
C ASN A 662 -7.63 17.98 11.37
N LYS A 663 -6.53 17.63 10.68
CA LYS A 663 -5.73 18.60 9.91
C LYS A 663 -6.54 19.30 8.82
N LEU A 664 -7.36 18.56 8.07
CA LEU A 664 -8.25 19.14 7.06
C LEU A 664 -9.31 20.05 7.69
N THR A 665 -9.91 19.64 8.81
CA THR A 665 -10.92 20.43 9.52
C THR A 665 -10.33 21.74 10.06
N ASP A 666 -9.11 21.68 10.61
CA ASP A 666 -8.38 22.86 11.07
C ASP A 666 -8.02 23.78 9.91
N PHE A 667 -7.65 23.21 8.75
CA PHE A 667 -7.41 23.96 7.53
C PHE A 667 -8.68 24.70 7.05
N GLU A 668 -9.83 24.03 7.05
CA GLU A 668 -11.12 24.62 6.70
C GLU A 668 -11.52 25.76 7.64
N LYS A 669 -11.31 25.57 8.95
CA LYS A 669 -11.51 26.62 9.97
C LYS A 669 -10.59 27.82 9.76
N LYS A 670 -9.33 27.61 9.37
CA LYS A 670 -8.41 28.71 9.05
C LYS A 670 -8.89 29.49 7.83
N LYS A 671 -9.25 28.81 6.74
CA LYS A 671 -9.72 29.42 5.49
C LYS A 671 -11.02 30.20 5.65
N SER A 672 -11.99 29.65 6.39
CA SER A 672 -13.26 30.34 6.72
C SER A 672 -13.06 31.57 7.61
N ASN A 673 -12.12 31.53 8.56
CA ASN A 673 -11.77 32.68 9.40
C ASN A 673 -11.02 33.78 8.63
N GLU A 674 -10.29 33.44 7.57
CA GLU A 674 -9.67 34.42 6.66
C GLU A 674 -10.70 35.07 5.74
N SER A 675 -11.71 34.33 5.27
CA SER A 675 -12.82 34.87 4.48
C SER A 675 -13.77 35.81 5.26
N ASN A 676 -13.84 35.69 6.59
CA ASN A 676 -14.75 36.47 7.44
C ASN A 676 -14.14 37.76 8.03
N LYS A 677 -12.90 38.12 7.70
CA LYS A 677 -12.31 39.41 8.07
C LYS A 677 -12.54 40.44 6.97
N GLY A 678 -13.63 41.21 7.08
CA GLY A 678 -13.79 42.47 6.34
C GLY A 678 -12.63 43.45 6.62
N PRO A 679 -12.44 44.48 5.76
CA PRO A 679 -11.27 45.35 5.79
C PRO A 679 -11.23 46.11 7.12
N ARG A 680 -10.35 45.69 8.03
CA ARG A 680 -10.02 46.47 9.21
C ARG A 680 -9.11 47.61 8.78
N ASN A 681 -9.62 48.83 8.88
CA ASN A 681 -8.85 50.07 8.86
C ASN A 681 -7.61 49.93 9.75
N SER A 682 -6.43 49.89 9.15
CA SER A 682 -5.17 50.01 9.88
C SER A 682 -4.95 51.48 10.20
N ALA A 683 -5.41 51.91 11.38
CA ALA A 683 -4.87 53.08 12.04
C ALA A 683 -3.36 52.86 12.29
N GLY A 684 -2.60 53.93 12.08
CA GLY A 684 -1.16 53.89 11.95
C GLY A 684 -0.41 53.26 13.12
N CYS A 685 0.62 52.51 12.78
CA CYS A 685 1.79 52.34 13.63
C CYS A 685 3.02 52.44 12.73
N SER A 686 3.91 53.37 13.08
CA SER A 686 5.22 53.57 12.46
C SER A 686 6.04 52.27 12.44
N PRO A 687 6.91 52.07 11.43
CA PRO A 687 7.80 50.91 11.36
C PRO A 687 8.89 51.04 12.43
N GLN A 688 8.75 50.33 13.55
CA GLN A 688 9.89 50.05 14.43
C GLN A 688 10.62 48.81 13.90
N LYS A 689 11.96 48.88 13.98
CA LYS A 689 12.95 47.90 13.49
C LYS A 689 12.61 46.45 13.89
N PRO A 690 13.04 45.43 13.09
CA PRO A 690 12.78 44.03 13.40
C PRO A 690 13.29 43.66 14.80
N ASP A 691 12.41 43.02 15.59
CA ASP A 691 12.62 42.69 17.01
C ASP A 691 13.81 41.73 17.21
N ILE A 692 14.94 42.26 17.67
CA ILE A 692 16.17 41.54 18.10
C ILE A 692 15.87 40.37 19.07
N ILE A 693 14.74 40.44 19.80
CA ILE A 693 14.28 39.45 20.78
C ILE A 693 13.85 38.12 20.13
N GLN A 694 13.23 38.15 18.94
CA GLN A 694 12.76 36.92 18.27
C GLN A 694 13.89 36.11 17.63
N GLU A 695 14.88 36.78 17.06
CA GLU A 695 16.07 36.11 16.50
C GLU A 695 16.95 35.52 17.61
N SER A 696 17.13 36.24 18.72
CA SER A 696 17.79 35.72 19.93
C SER A 696 17.11 34.46 20.47
N PHE A 697 15.78 34.48 20.55
CA PHE A 697 14.98 33.33 20.97
C PHE A 697 15.13 32.13 20.04
N LEU A 698 15.00 32.34 18.72
CA LEU A 698 15.15 31.29 17.71
C LEU A 698 16.53 30.63 17.78
N LYS A 699 17.59 31.42 17.95
CA LYS A 699 18.96 30.92 18.08
C LYS A 699 19.13 30.08 19.35
N LYS A 700 18.64 30.56 20.50
CA LYS A 700 18.69 29.80 21.76
C LYS A 700 17.89 28.49 21.69
N ASN A 701 16.76 28.48 20.99
CA ASN A 701 15.97 27.27 20.79
C ASN A 701 16.65 26.28 19.82
N GLU A 702 17.29 26.77 18.76
CA GLU A 702 18.15 25.95 17.90
C GLU A 702 19.28 25.29 18.69
N ASP A 703 19.90 26.00 19.62
CA ASP A 703 20.94 25.43 20.49
C ASP A 703 20.38 24.32 21.39
N LEU A 704 19.21 24.52 22.01
CA LEU A 704 18.51 23.48 22.80
C LEU A 704 18.15 22.26 21.94
N PHE A 705 17.71 22.49 20.71
CA PHE A 705 17.30 21.44 19.78
C PHE A 705 18.51 20.65 19.25
N ASN A 706 19.62 21.32 18.96
CA ASN A 706 20.88 20.67 18.62
C ASN A 706 21.43 19.85 19.80
N GLY A 707 21.30 20.38 21.03
CA GLY A 707 21.63 19.65 22.25
C GLY A 707 20.78 18.39 22.45
N LEU A 708 19.47 18.47 22.15
CA LEU A 708 18.57 17.31 22.13
C LEU A 708 19.06 16.25 21.14
N LYS A 709 19.33 16.65 19.89
CA LYS A 709 19.82 15.75 18.84
C LYS A 709 21.08 15.00 19.29
N GLN A 710 22.08 15.74 19.77
CA GLN A 710 23.34 15.16 20.25
C GLN A 710 23.13 14.21 21.42
N THR A 711 22.19 14.53 22.32
CA THR A 711 21.89 13.67 23.48
C THR A 711 21.17 12.39 23.06
N GLN A 712 20.22 12.47 22.13
CA GLN A 712 19.52 11.30 21.61
C GLN A 712 20.43 10.41 20.76
N GLU A 713 21.26 10.98 19.89
CA GLU A 713 22.30 10.23 19.17
C GLU A 713 23.27 9.56 20.14
N ARG A 714 23.64 10.25 21.23
CA ARG A 714 24.46 9.65 22.29
C ARG A 714 23.75 8.49 22.96
N ILE A 715 22.47 8.61 23.32
CA ILE A 715 21.70 7.50 23.92
C ILE A 715 21.64 6.30 22.96
N ILE A 716 21.35 6.52 21.68
CA ILE A 716 21.35 5.45 20.67
C ILE A 716 22.71 4.76 20.63
N ASN A 717 23.79 5.56 20.52
CA ASN A 717 25.15 5.03 20.49
C ASN A 717 25.53 4.31 21.79
N ASP A 718 25.18 4.84 22.95
CA ASP A 718 25.52 4.27 24.25
C ASP A 718 24.74 2.99 24.49
N THR A 719 23.43 2.96 24.26
CA THR A 719 22.62 1.74 24.41
C THR A 719 23.10 0.64 23.47
N ILE A 720 23.44 0.97 22.22
CA ILE A 720 23.93 -0.01 21.25
C ILE A 720 25.36 -0.45 21.58
N ASN A 721 26.26 0.46 21.94
CA ASN A 721 27.67 0.13 22.18
C ASN A 721 27.95 -0.44 23.57
N SER A 722 27.06 -0.24 24.55
CA SER A 722 27.15 -0.89 25.87
C SER A 722 26.18 -2.07 25.98
N THR A 723 24.89 -1.81 26.17
CA THR A 723 23.89 -2.80 26.54
C THR A 723 23.70 -3.85 25.45
N LEU A 724 23.61 -3.45 24.18
CA LEU A 724 23.50 -4.40 23.08
C LEU A 724 24.82 -5.14 22.84
N THR A 725 26.00 -4.49 22.98
CA THR A 725 27.30 -5.19 22.89
C THR A 725 27.40 -6.30 23.93
N ASP A 726 27.03 -6.03 25.19
CA ASP A 726 27.07 -7.03 26.26
C ASP A 726 26.10 -8.18 25.97
N LEU A 727 24.88 -7.87 25.53
CA LEU A 727 23.88 -8.87 25.14
C LEU A 727 24.38 -9.72 23.96
N MET A 728 25.00 -9.09 22.95
CA MET A 728 25.55 -9.76 21.78
C MET A 728 26.75 -10.64 22.11
N LEU A 729 27.56 -10.27 23.11
CA LEU A 729 28.66 -11.09 23.61
C LEU A 729 28.15 -12.32 24.39
N GLN A 730 27.14 -12.13 25.24
CA GLN A 730 26.47 -13.22 25.95
C GLN A 730 25.78 -14.18 24.98
N SER A 731 25.06 -13.64 24.00
CA SER A 731 24.39 -14.41 22.95
C SER A 731 25.39 -15.17 22.10
N ALA A 732 26.51 -14.57 21.69
CA ALA A 732 27.57 -15.27 20.96
C ALA A 732 28.19 -16.40 21.78
N THR A 733 28.36 -16.21 23.09
CA THR A 733 28.89 -17.25 24.00
C THR A 733 27.91 -18.42 24.12
N ASN A 734 26.61 -18.12 24.27
CA ASN A 734 25.56 -19.13 24.28
C ASN A 734 25.47 -19.88 22.94
N ALA A 735 25.50 -19.15 21.82
CA ALA A 735 25.54 -19.70 20.47
C ALA A 735 26.73 -20.65 20.25
N ILE A 736 27.94 -20.29 20.74
CA ILE A 736 29.12 -21.17 20.68
C ILE A 736 28.91 -22.44 21.50
N LYS A 737 28.28 -22.33 22.68
CA LYS A 737 27.96 -23.50 23.51
C LYS A 737 26.95 -24.41 22.81
N MET A 738 25.85 -23.84 22.31
CA MET A 738 24.83 -24.58 21.56
C MET A 738 25.39 -25.19 20.27
N TRP A 739 26.32 -24.51 19.60
CA TRP A 739 27.07 -25.05 18.47
C TRP A 739 27.86 -26.29 18.88
N ALA A 740 28.67 -26.21 19.95
CA ALA A 740 29.46 -27.35 20.43
C ALA A 740 28.60 -28.57 20.80
N GLU A 741 27.38 -28.36 21.30
CA GLU A 741 26.43 -29.43 21.61
C GLU A 741 25.83 -30.10 20.36
N ASN A 742 25.74 -29.38 19.24
CA ASN A 742 25.12 -29.87 18.00
C ASN A 742 26.12 -30.14 16.86
N GLU A 743 27.39 -29.76 17.01
CA GLU A 743 28.44 -29.89 16.00
C GLU A 743 28.59 -31.32 15.45
N ARG A 744 28.46 -32.32 16.33
CA ARG A 744 28.54 -33.74 15.98
C ARG A 744 27.38 -34.22 15.11
N LYS A 745 26.23 -33.55 15.19
CA LYS A 745 25.04 -33.86 14.38
C LYS A 745 25.12 -33.25 12.98
N ILE A 746 26.07 -32.35 12.75
CA ILE A 746 26.23 -31.67 11.46
C ILE A 746 27.30 -32.41 10.66
N THR A 747 26.82 -33.21 9.71
CA THR A 747 27.61 -34.02 8.78
C THR A 747 27.70 -33.40 7.40
N ASP A 748 26.66 -32.67 6.98
CA ASP A 748 26.49 -32.22 5.60
C ASP A 748 26.55 -30.70 5.48
N PRO A 749 27.30 -30.15 4.50
CA PRO A 749 27.28 -28.71 4.20
C PRO A 749 25.92 -28.16 3.78
N GLY A 750 24.99 -29.02 3.33
CA GLY A 750 23.62 -28.66 2.91
C GLY A 750 22.86 -27.76 3.89
N ILE A 751 23.07 -27.94 5.20
CA ILE A 751 22.49 -27.10 6.26
C ILE A 751 22.81 -25.60 6.12
N PHE A 752 23.93 -25.27 5.47
CA PHE A 752 24.41 -23.90 5.28
C PHE A 752 23.92 -23.26 3.99
N ASN A 753 23.00 -23.89 3.24
CA ASN A 753 22.49 -23.30 2.01
C ASN A 753 21.89 -21.90 2.32
N PRO A 754 22.43 -20.83 1.71
CA PRO A 754 22.07 -19.45 2.04
C PRO A 754 20.62 -19.09 1.70
N GLU A 755 19.98 -19.80 0.78
CA GLU A 755 18.61 -19.51 0.34
C GLU A 755 17.56 -19.73 1.44
N TYR A 756 17.84 -20.62 2.41
CA TYR A 756 16.93 -20.91 3.53
C TYR A 756 17.19 -20.07 4.78
N LYS A 757 18.13 -19.12 4.74
CA LYS A 757 18.44 -18.19 5.84
C LYS A 757 18.66 -18.90 7.20
N GLY A 758 19.20 -20.13 7.16
CA GLY A 758 19.48 -20.95 8.35
C GLY A 758 18.29 -21.70 8.94
N LYS A 759 17.14 -21.78 8.25
CA LYS A 759 15.93 -22.52 8.64
C LYS A 759 15.60 -23.68 7.69
N HIS A 760 16.62 -24.36 7.19
CA HIS A 760 16.46 -25.42 6.21
C HIS A 760 15.51 -26.54 6.71
N PRO A 761 14.46 -26.92 5.96
CA PRO A 761 13.46 -27.88 6.43
C PRO A 761 13.96 -29.33 6.47
N ALA A 762 14.85 -29.72 5.55
CA ALA A 762 15.38 -31.08 5.44
C ALA A 762 16.45 -31.47 6.49
N PHE A 763 16.91 -30.53 7.33
CA PHE A 763 17.94 -30.81 8.35
C PHE A 763 17.40 -30.53 9.76
N GLN A 764 17.78 -31.38 10.71
CA GLN A 764 17.29 -31.30 12.10
C GLN A 764 17.79 -30.05 12.84
N VAL A 765 19.04 -29.65 12.59
CA VAL A 765 19.64 -28.48 13.21
C VAL A 765 19.33 -27.24 12.36
N LYS A 766 18.82 -26.19 13.00
CA LYS A 766 18.53 -24.90 12.37
C LYS A 766 19.53 -23.85 12.84
N MET A 767 20.40 -23.41 11.94
CA MET A 767 21.42 -22.40 12.25
C MET A 767 20.82 -21.08 12.74
N HIS A 768 19.69 -20.67 12.19
CA HIS A 768 19.00 -19.46 12.64
C HIS A 768 18.58 -19.59 14.11
N ASP A 769 17.93 -20.67 14.49
CA ASP A 769 17.39 -20.84 15.84
C ASP A 769 18.51 -21.07 16.86
N LEU A 770 19.58 -21.76 16.47
CA LEU A 770 20.79 -21.97 17.29
C LEU A 770 21.49 -20.65 17.63
N LEU A 771 21.53 -19.71 16.69
CA LEU A 771 22.26 -18.45 16.84
C LEU A 771 21.39 -17.29 17.32
N PHE A 772 20.08 -17.28 17.00
CA PHE A 772 19.17 -16.17 17.25
C PHE A 772 18.10 -16.46 18.31
N GLY A 773 17.83 -17.73 18.65
CA GLY A 773 16.67 -18.11 19.46
C GLY A 773 16.56 -17.36 20.79
N ASP A 774 17.58 -17.46 21.64
CA ASP A 774 17.65 -16.77 22.95
C ASP A 774 17.83 -15.25 22.83
N LEU A 775 18.37 -14.77 21.71
CA LEU A 775 18.57 -13.34 21.47
C LEU A 775 17.24 -12.62 21.20
N ALA A 776 16.33 -13.27 20.47
CA ALA A 776 15.06 -12.67 20.05
C ALA A 776 14.21 -12.16 21.22
N GLU A 777 14.18 -12.90 22.34
CA GLU A 777 13.40 -12.53 23.53
C GLU A 777 14.06 -11.40 24.33
N LYS A 778 15.39 -11.41 24.43
CA LYS A 778 16.15 -10.41 25.19
C LYS A 778 16.24 -9.05 24.50
N LEU A 779 16.13 -9.01 23.18
CA LEU A 779 16.12 -7.75 22.40
C LEU A 779 14.93 -6.85 22.75
N SER A 780 13.77 -7.43 23.08
CA SER A 780 12.57 -6.70 23.46
C SER A 780 12.82 -5.73 24.62
N GLU A 781 13.47 -6.21 25.69
CA GLU A 781 13.79 -5.39 26.87
C GLU A 781 14.72 -4.21 26.53
N VAL A 782 15.74 -4.47 25.70
CA VAL A 782 16.71 -3.45 25.26
C VAL A 782 16.01 -2.36 24.45
N PHE A 783 15.15 -2.76 23.51
CA PHE A 783 14.45 -1.81 22.64
C PHE A 783 13.38 -1.03 23.39
N GLN A 784 12.65 -1.64 24.32
CA GLN A 784 11.71 -0.94 25.19
C GLN A 784 12.41 0.12 26.03
N LYS A 785 13.57 -0.22 26.61
CA LYS A 785 14.39 0.73 27.37
C LYS A 785 14.88 1.88 26.49
N LEU A 786 15.45 1.58 25.32
CA LEU A 786 15.90 2.60 24.36
C LEU A 786 14.79 3.60 24.02
N ILE A 787 13.59 3.08 23.69
CA ILE A 787 12.43 3.92 23.34
C ILE A 787 12.04 4.81 24.53
N LYS A 788 12.03 4.25 25.74
CA LYS A 788 11.71 4.99 26.97
C LYS A 788 12.71 6.12 27.23
N ASP A 789 14.01 5.84 27.14
CA ASP A 789 15.08 6.81 27.38
C ASP A 789 15.03 7.94 26.36
N LEU A 790 14.81 7.62 25.08
CA LEU A 790 14.67 8.60 24.02
C LEU A 790 13.44 9.52 24.22
N LYS A 791 12.30 8.97 24.68
CA LYS A 791 11.11 9.74 25.02
C LYS A 791 11.36 10.69 26.19
N GLN A 792 12.05 10.22 27.22
CA GLN A 792 12.35 11.02 28.42
C GLN A 792 13.19 12.25 28.10
N VAL A 793 14.21 12.14 27.22
CA VAL A 793 15.03 13.30 26.84
C VAL A 793 14.24 14.32 26.03
N PHE A 794 13.27 13.87 25.22
CA PHE A 794 12.42 14.78 24.49
C PHE A 794 11.48 15.55 25.44
N GLU A 795 10.90 14.92 26.46
CA GLU A 795 10.10 15.62 27.47
C GLU A 795 10.92 16.73 28.16
N GLN A 796 12.20 16.47 28.47
CA GLN A 796 13.09 17.50 29.02
C GLN A 796 13.32 18.67 28.06
N TYR A 797 13.39 18.43 26.75
CA TYR A 797 13.46 19.50 25.75
C TYR A 797 12.16 20.30 25.70
N LYS A 798 10.99 19.63 25.77
CA LYS A 798 9.68 20.28 25.82
C LYS A 798 9.58 21.23 27.00
N ASP A 799 9.99 20.80 28.19
CA ASP A 799 10.00 21.63 29.40
C ASP A 799 10.93 22.85 29.26
N LYS A 800 12.18 22.63 28.80
CA LYS A 800 13.16 23.71 28.58
C LYS A 800 12.70 24.72 27.53
N THR A 801 12.02 24.25 26.49
CA THR A 801 11.46 25.09 25.43
C THR A 801 10.35 25.97 25.99
N ILE A 802 9.42 25.39 26.76
CA ILE A 802 8.34 26.13 27.44
C ILE A 802 8.91 27.19 28.39
N GLU A 803 9.95 26.85 29.15
CA GLU A 803 10.64 27.80 30.04
C GLU A 803 11.29 28.96 29.26
N LEU A 804 11.99 28.66 28.16
CA LEU A 804 12.59 29.66 27.29
C LEU A 804 11.52 30.61 26.72
N PHE A 805 10.36 30.07 26.33
CA PHE A 805 9.21 30.86 25.85
C PHE A 805 8.71 31.84 26.92
N ARG A 806 8.56 31.38 28.17
CA ARG A 806 8.10 32.23 29.29
C ARG A 806 9.09 33.36 29.57
N LYS A 807 10.40 33.09 29.47
CA LYS A 807 11.47 34.02 29.84
C LYS A 807 11.69 35.16 28.83
N GLU A 808 11.68 34.86 27.53
CA GLU A 808 12.12 35.82 26.50
C GLU A 808 10.97 36.62 25.86
N LEU A 809 9.73 36.07 25.85
CA LEU A 809 8.62 36.68 25.10
C LEU A 809 7.57 37.37 25.97
N ASN A 810 7.68 37.32 27.31
CA ASN A 810 6.82 38.01 28.28
C ASN A 810 5.31 37.92 27.98
N ARG A 811 4.87 36.83 27.34
CA ARG A 811 3.49 36.53 26.97
C ARG A 811 3.13 35.18 27.58
N ARG A 812 1.89 35.03 28.08
CA ARG A 812 1.33 33.71 28.41
C ARG A 812 0.97 33.03 27.09
N PRO A 813 1.72 32.03 26.61
CA PRO A 813 1.23 31.23 25.50
C PRO A 813 0.05 30.39 26.01
N SER A 814 -0.88 30.00 25.14
CA SER A 814 -1.75 28.87 25.46
C SER A 814 -0.85 27.63 25.56
N GLU A 815 -0.58 27.15 26.78
CA GLU A 815 0.25 25.96 27.04
C GLU A 815 -0.18 24.76 26.17
N GLU A 816 -1.48 24.68 25.86
CA GLU A 816 -2.10 23.70 24.95
C GLU A 816 -1.54 23.71 23.52
N ARG A 817 -1.22 24.88 22.93
CA ARG A 817 -0.69 24.95 21.55
C ARG A 817 0.79 24.56 21.46
N ILE A 818 1.58 24.94 22.47
CA ILE A 818 3.00 24.57 22.55
C ILE A 818 3.11 23.08 22.86
N GLY A 819 2.33 22.61 23.84
CA GLY A 819 2.19 21.20 24.18
C GLY A 819 1.81 20.37 22.96
N GLY A 820 0.72 20.71 22.27
CA GLY A 820 0.25 19.98 21.09
C GLY A 820 1.23 19.95 19.91
N SER A 821 1.98 21.04 19.67
CA SER A 821 2.99 21.08 18.59
C SER A 821 4.22 20.24 18.93
N LEU A 822 4.63 20.21 20.21
CA LEU A 822 5.72 19.38 20.71
C LEU A 822 5.33 17.90 20.77
N GLU A 823 4.09 17.60 21.16
CA GLU A 823 3.49 16.25 21.13
C GLU A 823 3.40 15.70 19.70
N PHE A 824 3.03 16.56 18.74
CA PHE A 824 3.03 16.20 17.33
C PHE A 824 4.44 15.87 16.82
N ALA A 825 5.45 16.66 17.20
CA ALA A 825 6.84 16.38 16.85
C ALA A 825 7.37 15.08 17.50
N LEU A 826 6.96 14.78 18.74
CA LEU A 826 7.20 13.50 19.42
C LEU A 826 6.62 12.32 18.64
N ASN A 827 5.33 12.41 18.31
CA ASN A 827 4.62 11.37 17.58
C ASN A 827 5.18 11.17 16.17
N TRP A 828 5.75 12.22 15.58
CA TRP A 828 6.45 12.14 14.32
C TRP A 828 7.83 11.46 14.44
N LEU A 829 8.59 11.77 15.50
CA LEU A 829 9.92 11.18 15.75
C LEU A 829 9.84 9.68 16.11
N PHE A 830 8.96 9.30 17.03
CA PHE A 830 8.77 7.91 17.48
C PHE A 830 7.76 7.13 16.63
N GLY A 831 6.98 7.85 15.81
CA GLY A 831 6.10 7.32 14.77
C GLY A 831 4.85 6.63 15.30
N ALA A 832 3.70 7.26 15.10
CA ALA A 832 2.44 6.54 14.83
C ALA A 832 2.26 6.21 13.32
N ARG A 833 3.14 6.71 12.44
CA ARG A 833 3.11 6.44 10.98
C ARG A 833 4.49 6.17 10.38
N ARG A 834 4.51 5.19 9.47
CA ARG A 834 5.65 4.56 8.75
C ARG A 834 6.77 4.09 9.67
N SER A 835 7.16 2.81 9.60
CA SER A 835 8.37 2.25 10.24
C SER A 835 8.69 2.88 11.60
N SER A 836 7.69 2.90 12.48
CA SER A 836 7.73 3.54 13.79
C SER A 836 8.99 3.12 14.53
N LEU A 837 9.60 4.01 15.30
CA LEU A 837 10.69 3.65 16.22
C LEU A 837 10.08 2.94 17.44
N ASN A 838 9.34 1.86 17.16
CA ASN A 838 8.70 0.97 18.11
C ASN A 838 9.45 -0.36 18.16
N GLU A 839 9.16 -1.14 19.19
CA GLU A 839 9.84 -2.40 19.46
C GLU A 839 9.79 -3.36 18.27
N GLN A 840 8.61 -3.51 17.63
CA GLN A 840 8.42 -4.44 16.52
C GLN A 840 9.25 -4.05 15.28
N THR A 841 9.34 -2.77 14.94
CA THR A 841 10.14 -2.31 13.80
C THR A 841 11.63 -2.46 14.08
N LEU A 842 12.08 -2.16 15.31
CA LEU A 842 13.46 -2.38 15.72
C LEU A 842 13.82 -3.87 15.69
N GLN A 843 12.92 -4.73 16.15
CA GLN A 843 13.11 -6.18 16.13
C GLN A 843 13.16 -6.73 14.70
N ARG A 844 12.21 -6.34 13.83
CA ARG A 844 12.21 -6.73 12.41
C ARG A 844 13.47 -6.23 11.68
N SER A 845 13.86 -4.99 11.92
CA SER A 845 15.08 -4.41 11.34
C SER A 845 16.33 -5.16 11.81
N PHE A 846 16.42 -5.44 13.11
CA PHE A 846 17.52 -6.20 13.68
C PHE A 846 17.59 -7.62 13.11
N GLU A 847 16.47 -8.34 13.08
CA GLU A 847 16.39 -9.70 12.55
C GLU A 847 16.74 -9.73 11.05
N CYS A 848 16.32 -8.72 10.28
CA CYS A 848 16.69 -8.57 8.87
C CYS A 848 18.22 -8.44 8.72
N LYS A 849 18.86 -7.56 9.50
CA LYS A 849 20.33 -7.40 9.50
C LYS A 849 21.06 -8.62 10.03
N PHE A 850 20.47 -9.32 11.00
CA PHE A 850 20.97 -10.59 11.47
C PHE A 850 20.96 -11.66 10.37
N LYS A 851 19.83 -11.83 9.66
CA LYS A 851 19.71 -12.76 8.52
C LYS A 851 20.71 -12.41 7.41
N GLU A 852 20.92 -11.12 7.14
CA GLU A 852 21.90 -10.64 6.16
C GLU A 852 23.35 -11.02 6.55
N CYS A 853 23.74 -10.77 7.80
CA CYS A 853 25.06 -11.16 8.32
C CYS A 853 25.23 -12.68 8.42
N LEU A 854 24.20 -13.39 8.86
CA LEU A 854 24.16 -14.84 8.91
C LEU A 854 24.44 -15.42 7.52
N ARG A 855 23.76 -14.88 6.50
CA ARG A 855 23.95 -15.27 5.09
C ARG A 855 25.39 -15.02 4.63
N THR A 856 25.89 -13.82 4.81
CA THR A 856 27.16 -13.36 4.23
C THR A 856 28.40 -13.92 4.93
N HIS A 857 28.36 -14.12 6.25
CA HIS A 857 29.54 -14.49 7.04
C HIS A 857 29.54 -15.94 7.53
N ILE A 858 28.38 -16.60 7.62
CA ILE A 858 28.30 -18.00 8.03
C ILE A 858 27.83 -18.87 6.87
N LEU A 859 26.62 -18.65 6.35
CA LEU A 859 26.00 -19.56 5.40
C LEU A 859 26.78 -19.64 4.08
N GLU A 860 26.99 -18.52 3.37
CA GLU A 860 27.69 -18.53 2.08
C GLU A 860 29.13 -19.06 2.16
N PRO A 861 29.96 -18.66 3.15
CA PRO A 861 31.30 -19.22 3.28
C PRO A 861 31.30 -20.70 3.67
N ALA A 862 30.43 -21.10 4.60
CA ALA A 862 30.34 -22.49 5.06
C ALA A 862 29.82 -23.43 3.97
N TYR A 863 28.95 -22.93 3.09
CA TYR A 863 28.37 -23.70 2.00
C TYR A 863 29.39 -23.98 0.88
N ARG A 864 30.42 -23.13 0.73
CA ARG A 864 31.50 -23.31 -0.25
C ARG A 864 32.73 -24.04 0.30
N ASP A 865 32.88 -24.11 1.62
CA ASP A 865 34.06 -24.70 2.28
C ASP A 865 33.79 -26.15 2.72
N ASN A 866 34.85 -26.86 3.08
CA ASN A 866 34.76 -28.19 3.68
C ASN A 866 34.14 -28.09 5.08
N ILE A 867 33.25 -29.01 5.44
CA ILE A 867 32.60 -29.06 6.76
C ILE A 867 33.60 -29.01 7.93
N GLU A 868 34.77 -29.65 7.80
CA GLU A 868 35.80 -29.65 8.84
C GLU A 868 36.49 -28.28 8.98
N ASN A 869 36.65 -27.56 7.87
CA ASN A 869 37.14 -26.19 7.89
C ASN A 869 36.10 -25.25 8.49
N THR A 870 34.83 -25.43 8.11
CA THR A 870 33.68 -24.70 8.65
C THR A 870 33.59 -24.88 10.17
N LYS A 871 33.70 -26.11 10.68
CA LYS A 871 33.74 -26.43 12.12
C LYS A 871 34.84 -25.66 12.84
N ARG A 872 36.07 -25.69 12.31
CA ARG A 872 37.21 -24.94 12.86
C ARG A 872 37.01 -23.43 12.87
N LYS A 873 36.34 -22.87 11.85
CA LYS A 873 36.12 -21.42 11.71
C LYS A 873 34.86 -20.92 12.41
N MET A 874 33.89 -21.79 12.72
CA MET A 874 32.54 -21.40 13.17
C MET A 874 32.57 -20.48 14.39
N ASN A 875 33.38 -20.79 15.41
CA ASN A 875 33.47 -19.95 16.61
C ASN A 875 33.93 -18.51 16.29
N SER A 876 34.85 -18.35 15.34
CA SER A 876 35.30 -17.04 14.89
C SER A 876 34.23 -16.32 14.05
N GLN A 877 33.48 -17.06 13.23
CA GLN A 877 32.41 -16.51 12.40
C GLN A 877 31.19 -16.08 13.22
N ILE A 878 30.81 -16.84 14.25
CA ILE A 878 29.74 -16.46 15.20
C ILE A 878 30.10 -15.12 15.88
N ARG A 879 31.35 -14.97 16.32
CA ARG A 879 31.84 -13.71 16.91
C ARG A 879 31.83 -12.57 15.89
N LEU A 880 32.22 -12.83 14.64
CA LEU A 880 32.20 -11.84 13.57
C LEU A 880 30.78 -11.38 13.25
N VAL A 881 29.82 -12.30 13.09
CA VAL A 881 28.40 -11.98 12.89
C VAL A 881 27.88 -11.13 14.03
N SER A 882 28.18 -11.51 15.27
CA SER A 882 27.76 -10.76 16.46
C SER A 882 28.25 -9.31 16.44
N GLN A 883 29.50 -9.08 16.02
CA GLN A 883 30.07 -7.73 15.85
C GLN A 883 29.45 -6.97 14.67
N LYS A 884 29.32 -7.62 13.50
CA LYS A 884 28.89 -6.95 12.26
C LYS A 884 27.41 -6.59 12.26
N VAL A 885 26.54 -7.44 12.82
CA VAL A 885 25.11 -7.16 12.98
C VAL A 885 24.91 -5.87 13.77
N LYS A 886 25.68 -5.68 14.86
CA LYS A 886 25.63 -4.45 15.65
C LYS A 886 25.97 -3.22 14.81
N GLU A 887 27.06 -3.25 14.04
CA GLU A 887 27.48 -2.12 13.20
C GLU A 887 26.42 -1.76 12.14
N LEU A 888 25.90 -2.76 11.42
CA LEU A 888 24.89 -2.53 10.39
C LEU A 888 23.57 -2.03 10.99
N PHE A 889 23.18 -2.57 12.15
CA PHE A 889 21.99 -2.14 12.85
C PHE A 889 22.12 -0.70 13.36
N LEU A 890 23.28 -0.32 13.92
CA LEU A 890 23.56 1.05 14.34
C LEU A 890 23.46 2.03 13.16
N GLN A 891 24.09 1.69 12.03
CA GLN A 891 24.01 2.52 10.81
C GLN A 891 22.57 2.66 10.32
N THR A 892 21.80 1.56 10.34
CA THR A 892 20.39 1.56 9.92
C THR A 892 19.55 2.46 10.82
N ILE A 893 19.68 2.34 12.14
CA ILE A 893 18.95 3.19 13.10
C ILE A 893 19.36 4.66 12.94
N LEU A 894 20.65 4.96 12.83
CA LEU A 894 21.12 6.34 12.68
C LEU A 894 20.69 6.95 11.35
N SER A 895 20.63 6.17 10.27
CA SER A 895 20.07 6.63 8.99
C SER A 895 18.59 6.97 9.14
N LEU A 896 17.81 6.04 9.69
CA LEU A 896 16.37 6.24 9.95
C LEU A 896 16.12 7.44 10.88
N TYR A 897 16.94 7.62 11.91
CA TYR A 897 16.86 8.74 12.83
C TYR A 897 17.22 10.06 12.14
N ASN A 898 18.26 10.10 11.31
CA ASN A 898 18.67 11.30 10.57
C ASN A 898 17.68 11.71 9.48
N GLU A 899 17.10 10.76 8.75
CA GLU A 899 15.99 11.02 7.83
C GLU A 899 14.79 11.65 8.55
N ARG A 900 14.56 11.24 9.81
CA ARG A 900 13.58 11.83 10.72
C ARG A 900 14.10 13.04 11.51
N TRP A 901 15.23 13.67 11.16
CA TRP A 901 15.70 14.87 11.87
C TRP A 901 15.95 16.06 10.93
N PRO A 902 14.90 16.82 10.56
CA PRO A 902 14.97 17.90 9.58
C PRO A 902 15.83 19.08 10.06
N LYS A 903 16.70 19.62 9.19
CA LYS A 903 17.64 20.72 9.51
C LYS A 903 16.97 22.01 10.01
N ASN A 904 15.70 22.22 9.68
CA ASN A 904 14.94 23.41 10.07
C ASN A 904 13.84 23.12 11.11
N LEU A 905 13.79 21.90 11.69
CA LEU A 905 12.71 21.50 12.59
C LEU A 905 12.58 22.44 13.81
N ALA A 906 13.70 22.87 14.41
CA ALA A 906 13.71 23.87 15.48
C ALA A 906 13.01 25.19 15.10
N ARG A 907 13.27 25.70 13.88
CA ARG A 907 12.65 26.93 13.37
C ARG A 907 11.16 26.75 13.12
N TYR A 908 10.76 25.58 12.61
CA TYR A 908 9.35 25.24 12.40
C TYR A 908 8.58 25.17 13.71
N MET A 909 9.13 24.49 14.71
CA MET A 909 8.52 24.31 16.04
C MET A 909 8.30 25.65 16.74
N VAL A 910 9.24 26.59 16.63
CA VAL A 910 9.13 27.92 17.24
C VAL A 910 8.18 28.84 16.49
N ARG A 911 8.22 28.86 15.16
CA ARG A 911 7.39 29.78 14.37
C ARG A 911 5.92 29.39 14.36
N ALA A 912 5.59 28.11 14.53
CA ALA A 912 4.22 27.66 14.78
C ALA A 912 3.63 28.29 16.08
N CYS A 913 4.48 28.75 17.00
CA CYS A 913 4.09 29.34 18.28
C CYS A 913 4.00 30.88 18.28
N ILE A 914 4.39 31.59 17.21
CA ILE A 914 4.35 33.06 17.13
C ILE A 914 3.11 33.52 16.32
N PRO A 915 2.29 34.49 16.79
CA PRO A 915 1.11 34.95 16.06
C PRO A 915 1.43 35.62 14.71
N ASN A 916 0.67 35.27 13.67
CA ASN A 916 0.78 35.79 12.29
C ASN A 916 0.30 37.26 12.17
N SER A 917 1.19 38.23 11.90
CA SER A 917 0.75 39.60 11.57
C SER A 917 1.70 40.52 10.78
N ARG A 918 2.85 40.08 10.24
CA ARG A 918 3.81 41.00 9.55
C ARG A 918 4.05 40.65 8.06
N PRO A 919 4.17 41.66 7.15
CA PRO A 919 4.66 41.48 5.77
C PRO A 919 6.14 41.07 5.73
N GLU A 920 6.44 39.90 5.17
CA GLU A 920 7.79 39.34 5.05
C GLU A 920 7.85 38.19 4.02
N CYS A 921 9.01 37.98 3.40
CA CYS A 921 9.36 36.70 2.78
C CYS A 921 9.66 35.70 3.90
N THR A 922 9.06 34.51 3.92
CA THR A 922 9.16 33.55 5.03
C THR A 922 8.98 32.10 4.58
N PHE A 923 9.17 31.14 5.48
CA PHE A 923 9.02 29.72 5.16
C PHE A 923 7.55 29.33 5.00
N CYS A 924 7.27 28.33 4.17
CA CYS A 924 5.89 27.87 3.95
C CYS A 924 5.28 27.10 5.13
N GLY A 925 6.08 26.69 6.14
CA GLY A 925 5.61 25.93 7.31
C GLY A 925 5.73 24.40 7.16
N GLU A 926 6.13 23.89 5.99
CA GLU A 926 6.31 22.46 5.72
C GLU A 926 7.66 22.00 6.27
N ILE A 927 7.65 21.12 7.27
CA ILE A 927 8.85 20.59 7.90
C ILE A 927 9.81 19.94 6.87
N SER A 928 9.27 19.36 5.78
CA SER A 928 10.02 18.66 4.72
C SER A 928 10.30 19.48 3.45
N CYS A 929 9.98 20.78 3.39
CA CYS A 929 10.17 21.54 2.16
C CYS A 929 11.66 21.77 1.84
N SER A 930 12.15 21.14 0.77
CA SER A 930 13.54 21.23 0.30
C SER A 930 13.94 22.64 -0.17
N ILE A 931 12.99 23.44 -0.67
CA ILE A 931 13.27 24.78 -1.20
C ILE A 931 13.40 25.83 -0.09
N CYS A 932 12.68 25.65 1.03
CA CYS A 932 12.83 26.51 2.21
C CYS A 932 14.25 26.49 2.80
N LEU A 933 15.08 25.50 2.45
CA LEU A 933 16.50 25.45 2.83
C LEU A 933 17.34 26.58 2.20
N TYR A 934 16.93 27.11 1.05
CA TYR A 934 17.64 28.17 0.33
C TYR A 934 17.08 29.57 0.62
N MET A 935 15.98 29.66 1.38
CA MET A 935 15.30 30.92 1.69
C MET A 935 15.74 31.51 3.01
N GLU A 936 15.66 32.83 3.10
CA GLU A 936 15.82 33.58 4.35
C GLU A 936 14.53 34.33 4.65
N THR A 937 14.17 34.37 5.94
CA THR A 937 13.03 35.21 6.34
C THR A 937 13.48 36.64 6.47
N THR A 938 12.84 37.52 5.72
CA THR A 938 13.17 38.95 5.73
C THR A 938 11.96 39.77 5.38
N SER A 939 11.83 40.96 5.97
CA SER A 939 10.85 41.98 5.60
C SER A 939 11.39 42.97 4.57
N THR A 940 12.69 42.90 4.24
CA THR A 940 13.36 43.79 3.29
C THR A 940 14.35 43.05 2.41
N PHE A 941 14.69 43.64 1.26
CA PHE A 941 15.79 43.17 0.41
C PHE A 941 16.62 44.36 -0.06
N THR A 942 17.92 44.13 -0.28
CA THR A 942 18.86 45.20 -0.61
C THR A 942 19.49 44.94 -1.97
N SER A 943 19.54 45.97 -2.82
CA SER A 943 20.35 45.94 -4.04
C SER A 943 21.83 45.93 -3.66
N THR A 944 22.54 44.88 -4.04
CA THR A 944 23.98 44.76 -3.83
C THR A 944 24.79 45.74 -4.68
N LYS A 945 24.18 46.26 -5.76
CA LYS A 945 24.78 47.26 -6.64
C LYS A 945 24.54 48.70 -6.17
N THR A 946 23.28 49.05 -5.85
CA THR A 946 22.92 50.44 -5.52
C THR A 946 22.86 50.73 -4.03
N GLY A 947 22.91 49.69 -3.17
CA GLY A 947 22.77 49.81 -1.72
C GLY A 947 21.35 50.17 -1.25
N LYS A 948 20.40 50.36 -2.17
CA LYS A 948 19.00 50.69 -1.82
C LYS A 948 18.31 49.49 -1.18
N VAL A 949 17.61 49.76 -0.08
CA VAL A 949 16.80 48.79 0.67
C VAL A 949 15.33 48.96 0.28
N TYR A 950 14.67 47.86 -0.03
CA TYR A 950 13.27 47.80 -0.41
C TYR A 950 12.49 46.97 0.59
N ASN A 951 11.27 47.40 0.92
CA ASN A 951 10.38 46.69 1.83
C ASN A 951 9.54 45.68 1.04
N ILE A 952 9.31 44.52 1.65
CA ILE A 952 8.37 43.53 1.14
C ILE A 952 6.97 43.92 1.64
N SER A 953 6.04 44.09 0.69
CA SER A 953 4.71 44.66 0.95
C SER A 953 3.70 43.67 1.53
N GLU A 954 3.95 42.37 1.39
CA GLU A 954 3.04 41.32 1.84
C GLU A 954 3.80 40.10 2.36
N ARG A 955 3.08 39.08 2.83
CA ARG A 955 3.72 37.83 3.26
C ARG A 955 3.92 36.90 2.07
N LEU A 956 5.16 36.55 1.78
CA LEU A 956 5.58 35.74 0.64
C LEU A 956 6.29 34.47 1.14
N SER A 957 6.18 33.35 0.43
CA SER A 957 6.83 32.08 0.81
C SER A 957 7.23 31.26 -0.42
N CYS A 958 7.83 30.09 -0.20
CA CYS A 958 8.21 29.21 -1.32
C CYS A 958 7.01 28.70 -2.15
N THR A 959 5.78 28.86 -1.65
CA THR A 959 4.56 28.36 -2.29
C THR A 959 3.76 29.45 -3.00
N THR A 960 4.16 30.72 -2.82
CA THR A 960 3.60 31.87 -3.52
C THR A 960 3.87 31.75 -5.02
N ARG A 961 2.83 31.95 -5.85
CA ARG A 961 2.92 32.00 -7.32
C ARG A 961 2.66 33.41 -7.84
N ASN A 962 2.88 33.61 -9.14
CA ASN A 962 2.91 34.91 -9.80
C ASN A 962 3.87 35.87 -9.08
N VAL A 963 5.13 35.47 -8.96
CA VAL A 963 6.11 36.23 -8.15
C VAL A 963 7.32 36.66 -8.96
N ILE A 964 7.89 37.77 -8.52
CA ILE A 964 9.28 38.14 -8.80
C ILE A 964 10.12 37.70 -7.60
N TYR A 965 11.23 37.05 -7.89
CA TYR A 965 12.17 36.56 -6.88
C TYR A 965 13.60 36.98 -7.20
N LEU A 966 14.40 37.00 -6.16
CA LEU A 966 15.79 37.41 -6.14
C LEU A 966 16.65 36.23 -5.71
N ILE A 967 17.60 35.85 -6.54
CA ILE A 967 18.68 34.94 -6.17
C ILE A 967 19.92 35.79 -5.92
N THR A 968 20.48 35.68 -4.72
CA THR A 968 21.74 36.34 -4.33
C THR A 968 22.81 35.29 -4.09
N CYS A 969 23.95 35.43 -4.75
CA CYS A 969 25.12 34.61 -4.45
C CYS A 969 25.76 35.06 -3.12
N LYS A 970 25.82 34.18 -2.12
CA LYS A 970 26.40 34.46 -0.80
C LYS A 970 27.91 34.74 -0.89
N ARG A 971 28.60 34.19 -1.89
CA ARG A 971 30.05 34.35 -2.13
C ARG A 971 30.40 35.72 -2.71
N CYS A 972 29.89 36.01 -3.92
CA CYS A 972 30.29 37.19 -4.68
C CYS A 972 29.25 38.33 -4.64
N ARG A 973 28.12 38.12 -3.96
CA ARG A 973 27.00 39.06 -3.83
C ARG A 973 26.30 39.46 -5.14
N LYS A 974 26.65 38.86 -6.28
CA LYS A 974 25.89 39.08 -7.53
C LYS A 974 24.44 38.60 -7.38
N GLN A 975 23.53 39.35 -8.00
CA GLN A 975 22.10 39.14 -7.91
C GLN A 975 21.50 38.78 -9.27
N TYR A 976 20.48 37.92 -9.24
CA TYR A 976 19.65 37.50 -10.36
C TYR A 976 18.18 37.76 -10.00
N VAL A 977 17.44 38.43 -10.88
CA VAL A 977 15.99 38.59 -10.78
C VAL A 977 15.33 37.58 -11.72
N GLY A 978 14.33 36.88 -11.23
CA GLY A 978 13.52 35.99 -12.06
C GLY A 978 12.03 36.18 -11.82
N GLN A 979 11.23 35.83 -12.81
CA GLN A 979 9.78 35.68 -12.68
C GLN A 979 9.34 34.22 -12.68
N THR A 980 8.15 33.95 -12.13
CA THR A 980 7.43 32.69 -12.34
C THR A 980 5.92 32.87 -12.14
N SER A 981 5.12 32.33 -13.06
CA SER A 981 3.68 32.14 -12.87
C SER A 981 3.36 30.91 -12.02
N ASN A 982 4.26 29.92 -12.00
CA ASN A 982 4.23 28.77 -11.09
C ASN A 982 4.73 29.15 -9.69
N SER A 983 4.56 28.27 -8.69
CA SER A 983 5.16 28.50 -7.37
C SER A 983 6.68 28.60 -7.49
N ILE A 984 7.30 29.46 -6.66
CA ILE A 984 8.76 29.58 -6.64
C ILE A 984 9.43 28.24 -6.28
N ARG A 985 8.76 27.38 -5.50
CA ARG A 985 9.20 26.00 -5.24
C ARG A 985 9.50 25.25 -6.54
N ARG A 986 8.54 25.20 -7.47
CA ARG A 986 8.71 24.50 -8.76
C ARG A 986 9.80 25.14 -9.60
N ARG A 987 9.77 26.47 -9.74
CA ARG A 987 10.76 27.20 -10.54
C ARG A 987 12.18 27.04 -10.02
N PHE A 988 12.35 26.97 -8.70
CA PHE A 988 13.67 26.83 -8.09
C PHE A 988 14.20 25.40 -8.19
N VAL A 989 13.33 24.37 -8.22
CA VAL A 989 13.73 23.01 -8.60
C VAL A 989 14.30 22.99 -10.01
N ASP A 990 13.66 23.66 -10.97
CA ASP A 990 14.18 23.77 -12.34
C ASP A 990 15.57 24.44 -12.39
N HIS A 991 15.77 25.48 -11.57
CA HIS A 991 17.08 26.14 -11.43
C HIS A 991 18.14 25.21 -10.84
N LEU A 992 17.82 24.45 -9.80
CA LEU A 992 18.76 23.46 -9.22
C LEU A 992 19.09 22.36 -10.23
N SER A 993 18.11 21.85 -10.96
CA SER A 993 18.31 20.88 -12.04
C SER A 993 19.23 21.43 -13.13
N THR A 994 18.96 22.65 -13.62
CA THR A 994 19.79 23.27 -14.68
C THR A 994 21.21 23.61 -14.22
N ILE A 995 21.41 23.96 -12.95
CA ILE A 995 22.75 24.07 -12.36
C ILE A 995 23.41 22.69 -12.33
N ASN A 996 22.79 21.66 -11.77
CA ASN A 996 23.41 20.33 -11.66
C ASN A 996 23.72 19.68 -13.03
N CYS A 997 22.89 19.91 -14.05
CA CYS A 997 23.07 19.39 -15.40
C CYS A 997 24.02 20.21 -16.30
N LYS A 998 24.73 21.22 -15.76
CA LYS A 998 25.73 22.04 -16.50
C LYS A 998 25.24 22.67 -17.82
N LYS A 999 23.98 23.11 -17.88
CA LYS A 999 23.47 23.81 -19.08
C LYS A 999 24.15 25.18 -19.26
N ALA A 1000 24.44 25.58 -20.50
CA ALA A 1000 25.07 26.85 -20.86
C ALA A 1000 24.09 28.04 -20.73
N LEU A 1001 23.75 28.39 -19.48
CA LEU A 1001 22.90 29.52 -19.11
C LEU A 1001 23.63 30.34 -18.04
N SER A 1002 23.38 31.66 -18.02
CA SER A 1002 24.17 32.60 -17.20
C SER A 1002 24.13 32.31 -15.68
N LEU A 1003 23.02 31.78 -15.17
CA LEU A 1003 22.86 31.43 -13.76
C LEU A 1003 23.59 30.10 -13.42
N PRO A 1004 23.38 28.98 -14.14
CA PRO A 1004 24.20 27.77 -14.03
C PRO A 1004 25.70 27.99 -14.20
N GLU A 1005 26.14 28.73 -15.22
CA GLU A 1005 27.56 29.00 -15.47
C GLU A 1005 28.23 29.69 -14.28
N HIS A 1006 27.52 30.61 -13.63
CA HIS A 1006 28.03 31.31 -12.45
C HIS A 1006 28.33 30.36 -11.28
N PHE A 1007 27.42 29.43 -10.98
CA PHE A 1007 27.58 28.50 -9.86
C PHE A 1007 28.56 27.34 -10.15
N HIS A 1008 29.09 27.27 -11.38
CA HIS A 1008 30.20 26.38 -11.74
C HIS A 1008 31.57 27.06 -11.72
N LEU A 1009 31.63 28.37 -11.51
CA LEU A 1009 32.91 29.06 -11.38
C LEU A 1009 33.68 28.52 -10.15
N PRO A 1010 35.02 28.45 -10.20
CA PRO A 1010 35.82 28.02 -9.06
C PRO A 1010 35.43 28.76 -7.77
N GLY A 1011 35.15 27.99 -6.71
CA GLY A 1011 34.76 28.54 -5.41
C GLY A 1011 33.27 28.93 -5.26
N HIS A 1012 32.41 28.55 -6.21
CA HIS A 1012 30.95 28.71 -6.14
C HIS A 1012 30.26 27.34 -6.18
N SER A 1013 29.11 27.21 -5.53
CA SER A 1013 28.30 25.99 -5.48
C SER A 1013 26.82 26.32 -5.22
N THR A 1014 25.94 25.32 -5.34
CA THR A 1014 24.51 25.46 -5.00
C THR A 1014 24.28 25.86 -3.54
N GLN A 1015 25.21 25.59 -2.63
CA GLN A 1015 25.12 26.01 -1.22
C GLN A 1015 25.25 27.53 -1.05
N ASP A 1016 25.84 28.22 -2.03
CA ASP A 1016 26.05 29.66 -2.01
C ASP A 1016 24.80 30.44 -2.50
N ILE A 1017 23.67 29.78 -2.72
CA ILE A 1017 22.42 30.41 -3.15
C ILE A 1017 21.63 30.92 -1.93
N ALA A 1018 21.18 32.19 -1.99
CA ALA A 1018 20.12 32.74 -1.16
C ALA A 1018 18.93 33.14 -2.04
N LEU A 1019 17.75 32.60 -1.76
CA LEU A 1019 16.50 32.88 -2.45
C LEU A 1019 15.62 33.81 -1.61
N THR A 1020 15.13 34.89 -2.19
CA THR A 1020 14.16 35.80 -1.57
C THR A 1020 13.03 36.06 -2.54
N VAL A 1021 11.79 35.85 -2.11
CA VAL A 1021 10.62 36.28 -2.90
C VAL A 1021 10.37 37.74 -2.57
N ILE A 1022 10.38 38.61 -3.59
CA ILE A 1022 10.41 40.07 -3.38
C ILE A 1022 9.10 40.76 -3.71
N GLU A 1023 8.30 40.18 -4.62
CA GLU A 1023 6.99 40.72 -4.99
C GLU A 1023 6.06 39.61 -5.50
N ARG A 1024 4.77 39.68 -5.15
CA ARG A 1024 3.70 38.98 -5.86
C ARG A 1024 3.05 39.96 -6.84
N VAL A 1025 3.02 39.58 -8.11
CA VAL A 1025 2.41 40.34 -9.20
C VAL A 1025 0.93 39.98 -9.27
N ARG A 1026 0.07 41.00 -9.31
CA ARG A 1026 -1.38 40.83 -9.40
C ARG A 1026 -1.79 40.38 -10.80
N SER A 1027 -2.95 39.71 -10.93
CA SER A 1027 -3.42 39.12 -12.19
C SER A 1027 -3.69 40.13 -13.31
N ASP A 1028 -3.82 41.42 -12.98
CA ASP A 1028 -3.98 42.55 -13.90
C ASP A 1028 -2.64 43.16 -14.36
N GLN A 1029 -1.51 42.67 -13.85
CA GLN A 1029 -0.17 43.17 -14.15
C GLN A 1029 0.65 42.14 -14.93
N ASN A 1030 1.52 42.62 -15.83
CA ASN A 1030 2.39 41.78 -16.63
C ASN A 1030 3.66 41.39 -15.84
N LEU A 1031 3.86 40.09 -15.60
CA LEU A 1031 5.03 39.56 -14.88
C LEU A 1031 6.36 39.96 -15.56
N LEU A 1032 6.41 40.01 -16.89
CA LEU A 1032 7.62 40.35 -17.64
C LEU A 1032 8.00 41.82 -17.42
N GLU A 1033 7.02 42.72 -17.40
CA GLU A 1033 7.26 44.14 -17.14
C GLU A 1033 7.78 44.37 -15.71
N ARG A 1034 7.26 43.61 -14.74
CA ARG A 1034 7.73 43.66 -13.35
C ARG A 1034 9.14 43.07 -13.20
N GLU A 1035 9.45 41.99 -13.91
CA GLU A 1035 10.80 41.41 -13.96
C GLU A 1035 11.82 42.43 -14.49
N ILE A 1036 11.51 43.07 -15.63
CA ILE A 1036 12.35 44.11 -16.24
C ILE A 1036 12.55 45.27 -15.27
N HIS A 1037 11.47 45.75 -14.66
CA HIS A 1037 11.53 46.82 -13.66
C HIS A 1037 12.50 46.49 -12.51
N TRP A 1038 12.43 45.28 -11.95
CA TRP A 1038 13.32 44.88 -10.86
C TRP A 1038 14.76 44.62 -11.32
N MET A 1039 14.96 44.11 -12.53
CA MET A 1039 16.29 43.97 -13.13
C MET A 1039 16.99 45.33 -13.26
N GLU A 1040 16.25 46.37 -13.65
CA GLU A 1040 16.75 47.74 -13.74
C GLU A 1040 16.96 48.37 -12.35
N ALA A 1041 15.96 48.27 -11.46
CA ALA A 1041 16.01 48.86 -10.13
C ALA A 1041 17.12 48.27 -9.25
N LEU A 1042 17.34 46.95 -9.33
CA LEU A 1042 18.40 46.26 -8.59
C LEU A 1042 19.73 46.21 -9.36
N GLY A 1043 19.70 46.48 -10.67
CA GLY A 1043 20.87 46.50 -11.54
C GLY A 1043 21.49 45.13 -11.76
N THR A 1044 20.67 44.10 -11.97
CA THR A 1044 21.11 42.70 -12.07
C THR A 1044 21.57 42.25 -13.45
N LEU A 1045 21.64 43.17 -14.42
CA LEU A 1045 22.20 42.89 -15.75
C LEU A 1045 23.72 42.70 -15.72
N THR A 1046 24.22 41.76 -16.54
CA THR A 1046 25.66 41.57 -16.78
C THR A 1046 26.31 42.87 -17.29
N PRO A 1047 27.52 43.25 -16.82
CA PRO A 1047 28.45 42.44 -16.01
C PRO A 1047 28.22 42.48 -14.48
N HIS A 1048 27.35 43.37 -14.00
CA HIS A 1048 27.20 43.66 -12.56
C HIS A 1048 26.27 42.69 -11.81
N GLY A 1049 25.33 42.06 -12.52
CA GLY A 1049 24.54 40.93 -12.01
C GLY A 1049 24.56 39.74 -12.96
N LEU A 1050 23.60 38.83 -12.78
CA LEU A 1050 23.56 37.52 -13.45
C LEU A 1050 22.52 37.43 -14.58
N ASN A 1051 21.64 38.43 -14.73
CA ASN A 1051 20.68 38.48 -15.83
C ASN A 1051 21.37 38.94 -17.12
N VAL A 1052 21.01 38.33 -18.26
CA VAL A 1052 21.49 38.72 -19.59
C VAL A 1052 20.36 39.43 -20.33
N LYS A 1053 20.65 40.48 -21.10
CA LYS A 1053 19.65 41.09 -22.00
C LYS A 1053 19.28 40.07 -23.08
N SER A 1054 18.00 39.72 -23.17
CA SER A 1054 17.47 39.01 -24.35
C SER A 1054 17.70 39.90 -25.59
N LYS A 1055 18.27 39.32 -26.65
CA LYS A 1055 18.41 39.99 -27.96
C LYS A 1055 17.05 40.20 -28.60
#